data_AF-A0A8H3KXM6-F1
#
_entry.id   AF-A0A8H3KXM6-F1
#
_cell.length_a   1.000
_cell.length_b   1.000
_cell.length_c   1.000
_cell.angle_alpha   90.00
_cell.angle_beta   90.00
_cell.angle_gamma   90.00
#
_symmetry.space_group_name_H-M   'P 1'
#
loop_
_entity.id
_entity.type
_entity.pdbx_description
1 polymer ?
#
loop_
_entity_poly.entity_id
_entity_poly.type
_entity_poly.pdbx_seq_one_letter_code
_entity_poly.pdbx_strand_id
1 'polypeptide(L)'
;MSFIYQSTTEDDLTPLSVTDNETIANRVLPELGQETEDFKHSTWHITNWQNLEERITGPEFEVGGWKWRILLFPFGNNSKNVVSIYLDFVDPLDAPEGWHSCAQFALVMWNPKDPTQYIYHHAFHRFTAKEQDWGFTRFYKLKKLLVPCENRTLAIIENGSANITAFVRVFKDPTGFLWHNFINYDSKKETGYTGFHFTVYLISAIYNIPTEDEDGPIKGVPLALQRIFCDLQTSNTPVYTTELTKSFGWDSLDTFIHQDVQEFSRLLQDKLEVKMKGTKADGVLTKLFVGKMKSYIKCINVEYESSRVEDYYDIQLNVKGCKTLRDSFLNYIQVETLEGDNKYQAEGYGLQDAKKGIIFESFPPVLHLQLKRFEFDVQRDAMVKINDRFVFPMEIDLEEFLSKDADRSNSHKYLLHGVLVHSGELHEGHYFALTKPEKDGKWFKFDDNYVIPVTDSEVLWNNYGGDVLNANQITQISAVNPTKYKPDWLPFTNAYILIYIRESNIDEILSPVVPEDIPYHLQKHLEEVRALTEQKEKELEQYDLYFNVKVVTAEIFKYYQGFDLTNFDEVQPYKILKSETYGVFKENISQIFNIPSEQIRFWVFVNRQNKTVRPDAPIPESFVNTSMEEIFTNMTSRQSVMKLYMEVADKPINDKTWFPEGGEHEIVFLKYFDPDKQAFEGLGQLYIQKSHKVGDYTRVFCEKKGFPSDTPLELYEEIKPNMIEKMDPISTFEQSEIQDGDIICFQKILTDEEIQKHTTAGRCFDIPQFYESLITVSFKLKLKDRDPKSKFDLVLSKKWTYDMVAKAVAAHLSIDPLKLRFTSMFSTTDVPKSVIKRTTTQTLLEMLQPAYSPPAYVNYGFYYEVLDTSIADLETKNFFQVFWIGNMIKEKEVIDIRLQNNAVISELMKEILKKITLSSPSSRIRLFEVYHNKIQKDYVGNEPIGSIQESATLYAEEVPLDEIVINQFDRMIQVCHFTQDPICLHGIPFKFVIKNGEKFADTKIRLRHRLGMNEKDFSKIKIAIIPGTLYAKPEYFDDEDIILSEKKLLNEDYLGLDYVNKTRYTERVEVTILQLQVTGVKEWI
;
A
#
# COMPACT_ATOMS: atom_id res chain seq x y z
N MET A 1 15.67 -31.41 -40.98
CA MET A 1 16.70 -32.43 -41.30
C MET A 1 17.50 -32.72 -40.04
N SER A 2 18.24 -33.82 -39.99
CA SER A 2 18.81 -34.37 -38.75
C SER A 2 20.28 -34.03 -38.52
N PHE A 3 20.57 -33.34 -37.42
CA PHE A 3 21.86 -33.32 -36.72
C PHE A 3 21.52 -33.56 -35.24
N ILE A 4 21.66 -34.78 -34.72
CA ILE A 4 22.90 -35.33 -34.12
C ILE A 4 23.33 -34.50 -32.90
N TYR A 5 23.16 -35.08 -31.72
CA TYR A 5 23.76 -34.59 -30.48
C TYR A 5 25.29 -34.62 -30.63
N GLN A 6 25.94 -33.47 -30.38
CA GLN A 6 27.24 -33.48 -29.72
C GLN A 6 27.01 -33.14 -28.26
N SER A 7 27.61 -33.94 -27.38
CA SER A 7 27.78 -33.61 -25.96
C SER A 7 28.59 -32.32 -25.82
N THR A 8 28.35 -31.57 -24.75
CA THR A 8 29.28 -30.52 -24.28
C THR A 8 30.68 -31.10 -24.14
N THR A 9 31.59 -30.72 -25.03
CA THR A 9 33.03 -31.03 -24.94
C THR A 9 33.73 -30.04 -24.01
N GLU A 10 34.91 -30.41 -23.53
CA GLU A 10 35.63 -29.72 -22.45
C GLU A 10 36.42 -28.47 -22.93
N ASP A 11 35.86 -27.73 -23.90
CA ASP A 11 36.59 -26.71 -24.68
C ASP A 11 36.56 -25.28 -24.11
N ASP A 12 35.64 -24.92 -23.20
CA ASP A 12 35.51 -23.56 -22.63
C ASP A 12 36.56 -23.24 -21.53
N LEU A 13 37.75 -23.85 -21.65
CA LEU A 13 38.91 -23.67 -20.76
C LEU A 13 40.07 -22.92 -21.42
N THR A 14 39.95 -22.49 -22.68
CA THR A 14 40.95 -21.62 -23.32
C THR A 14 40.83 -20.18 -22.82
N PRO A 15 41.89 -19.57 -22.24
CA PRO A 15 41.84 -18.17 -21.80
C PRO A 15 41.71 -17.23 -23.00
N LEU A 16 40.55 -16.58 -23.12
CA LEU A 16 40.30 -15.61 -24.19
C LEU A 16 41.11 -14.32 -23.97
N SER A 17 41.69 -13.81 -25.05
CA SER A 17 42.51 -12.60 -25.04
C SER A 17 41.65 -11.37 -25.27
N VAL A 18 41.79 -10.33 -24.44
CA VAL A 18 41.07 -9.05 -24.65
C VAL A 18 41.49 -8.34 -25.94
N THR A 19 42.62 -8.72 -26.56
CA THR A 19 43.02 -8.21 -27.88
C THR A 19 42.28 -8.88 -29.05
N ASP A 20 41.56 -9.97 -28.84
CA ASP A 20 40.61 -10.53 -29.81
C ASP A 20 39.24 -9.85 -29.65
N ASN A 21 39.15 -8.63 -30.18
CA ASN A 21 38.07 -7.69 -29.88
C ASN A 21 36.67 -8.20 -30.25
N GLU A 22 36.53 -9.03 -31.29
CA GLU A 22 35.22 -9.57 -31.69
C GLU A 22 34.77 -10.71 -30.75
N THR A 23 35.65 -11.70 -30.53
CA THR A 23 35.34 -12.84 -29.66
C THR A 23 35.13 -12.41 -28.21
N ILE A 24 35.93 -11.46 -27.70
CA ILE A 24 35.74 -10.94 -26.34
C ILE A 24 34.47 -10.08 -26.24
N ALA A 25 34.16 -9.24 -27.22
CA ALA A 25 32.94 -8.43 -27.22
C ALA A 25 31.69 -9.30 -27.14
N ASN A 26 31.63 -10.38 -27.92
CA ASN A 26 30.51 -11.34 -27.88
C ASN A 26 30.40 -12.08 -26.53
N ARG A 27 31.50 -12.20 -25.75
CA ARG A 27 31.50 -12.76 -24.39
C ARG A 27 31.14 -11.74 -23.30
N VAL A 28 31.41 -10.44 -23.50
CA VAL A 28 31.19 -9.40 -22.47
C VAL A 28 29.97 -8.49 -22.71
N LEU A 29 29.42 -8.45 -23.93
CA LEU A 29 28.23 -7.68 -24.34
C LEU A 29 27.10 -8.63 -24.81
N PRO A 30 26.23 -9.14 -23.90
CA PRO A 30 25.13 -10.02 -24.29
C PRO A 30 24.20 -9.36 -25.32
N GLU A 31 23.59 -10.15 -26.19
CA GLU A 31 22.59 -9.65 -27.14
C GLU A 31 21.32 -9.18 -26.42
N LEU A 32 20.79 -8.01 -26.82
CA LEU A 32 19.61 -7.38 -26.20
C LEU A 32 18.37 -7.36 -27.12
N GLY A 33 18.45 -7.96 -28.31
CA GLY A 33 17.36 -8.00 -29.30
C GLY A 33 17.04 -6.65 -29.99
N GLN A 34 17.79 -5.59 -29.68
CA GLN A 34 17.62 -4.24 -30.23
C GLN A 34 18.52 -4.02 -31.46
N GLU A 35 18.09 -3.17 -32.40
CA GLU A 35 18.87 -2.88 -33.61
C GLU A 35 20.09 -2.00 -33.28
N THR A 36 21.30 -2.54 -33.53
CA THR A 36 22.55 -1.79 -33.33
C THR A 36 22.72 -0.72 -34.42
N GLU A 37 23.07 0.49 -34.01
CA GLU A 37 23.40 1.60 -34.90
C GLU A 37 24.90 1.59 -35.24
N ASP A 38 25.76 1.51 -34.22
CA ASP A 38 27.22 1.47 -34.35
C ASP A 38 27.86 0.67 -33.19
N PHE A 39 29.04 0.11 -33.43
CA PHE A 39 29.80 -0.64 -32.44
C PHE A 39 31.31 -0.40 -32.58
N LYS A 40 31.97 -0.14 -31.45
CA LYS A 40 33.40 0.12 -31.40
C LYS A 40 34.04 -0.33 -30.09
N HIS A 41 35.36 -0.36 -30.09
CA HIS A 41 36.17 -0.52 -28.89
C HIS A 41 37.28 0.54 -28.85
N SER A 42 37.73 0.88 -27.65
CA SER A 42 38.87 1.77 -27.41
C SER A 42 39.66 1.29 -26.19
N THR A 43 40.99 1.24 -26.31
CA THR A 43 41.88 0.79 -25.22
C THR A 43 42.73 1.95 -24.70
N TRP A 44 42.61 2.22 -23.40
CA TRP A 44 43.46 3.13 -22.67
C TRP A 44 44.60 2.37 -22.01
N HIS A 45 45.84 2.73 -22.37
CA HIS A 45 47.05 2.25 -21.73
C HIS A 45 47.42 3.15 -20.55
N ILE A 46 47.37 2.61 -19.33
CA ILE A 46 47.68 3.34 -18.10
C ILE A 46 49.04 2.90 -17.59
N THR A 47 49.86 3.88 -17.24
CA THR A 47 51.19 3.70 -16.63
C THR A 47 51.32 4.57 -15.38
N ASN A 48 52.29 4.27 -14.52
CA ASN A 48 52.58 5.04 -13.30
C ASN A 48 51.40 5.12 -12.30
N TRP A 49 50.64 4.04 -12.13
CA TRP A 49 49.39 3.96 -11.32
C TRP A 49 49.49 4.59 -9.92
N GLN A 50 50.67 4.52 -9.29
CA GLN A 50 50.91 5.03 -7.94
C GLN A 50 50.87 6.57 -7.84
N ASN A 51 51.02 7.28 -8.96
CA ASN A 51 51.08 8.74 -9.03
C ASN A 51 49.95 9.35 -9.90
N LEU A 52 48.86 8.61 -10.09
CA LEU A 52 47.65 9.13 -10.74
C LEU A 52 46.88 10.06 -9.80
N GLU A 53 46.13 11.01 -10.36
CA GLU A 53 45.21 11.86 -9.59
C GLU A 53 43.96 11.08 -9.16
N GLU A 54 43.19 11.61 -8.19
CA GLU A 54 42.00 10.91 -7.65
C GLU A 54 40.88 10.72 -8.69
N ARG A 55 40.85 11.54 -9.75
CA ARG A 55 39.92 11.48 -10.90
C ARG A 55 40.70 11.82 -12.17
N ILE A 56 40.69 10.93 -13.17
CA ILE A 56 41.36 11.12 -14.46
C ILE A 56 40.53 10.58 -15.63
N THR A 57 40.75 11.11 -16.83
CA THR A 57 40.08 10.68 -18.07
C THR A 57 41.06 10.08 -19.08
N GLY A 58 40.55 9.13 -19.87
CA GLY A 58 41.27 8.47 -20.96
C GLY A 58 41.08 9.16 -22.31
N PRO A 59 41.65 8.59 -23.39
CA PRO A 59 41.54 9.13 -24.75
C PRO A 59 40.09 9.08 -25.26
N GLU A 60 39.74 10.10 -26.07
CA GLU A 60 38.44 10.21 -26.73
C GLU A 60 38.33 9.25 -27.92
N PHE A 61 37.14 8.70 -28.14
CA PHE A 61 36.81 7.86 -29.28
C PHE A 61 35.35 8.04 -29.71
N GLU A 62 35.10 8.04 -31.01
CA GLU A 62 33.77 8.34 -31.59
C GLU A 62 32.98 7.05 -31.86
N VAL A 63 31.72 6.96 -31.40
CA VAL A 63 30.78 5.85 -31.65
C VAL A 63 29.37 6.42 -31.82
N GLY A 64 28.65 6.02 -32.87
CA GLY A 64 27.31 6.54 -33.20
C GLY A 64 27.30 8.03 -33.55
N GLY A 65 28.42 8.57 -34.06
CA GLY A 65 28.62 10.00 -34.30
C GLY A 65 28.91 10.84 -33.03
N TRP A 66 29.02 10.20 -31.86
CA TRP A 66 29.23 10.86 -30.56
C TRP A 66 30.59 10.52 -29.97
N LYS A 67 31.23 11.47 -29.29
CA LYS A 67 32.51 11.24 -28.61
C LYS A 67 32.33 10.70 -27.20
N TRP A 68 33.08 9.64 -26.90
CA TRP A 68 33.11 8.95 -25.61
C TRP A 68 34.54 8.92 -25.07
N ARG A 69 34.70 8.84 -23.75
CA ARG A 69 35.98 8.58 -23.07
C ARG A 69 35.78 7.71 -21.84
N ILE A 70 36.86 7.14 -21.31
CA ILE A 70 36.85 6.39 -20.05
C ILE A 70 37.14 7.36 -18.91
N LEU A 71 36.30 7.36 -17.87
CA LEU A 71 36.51 8.12 -16.63
C LEU A 71 36.89 7.16 -15.49
N LEU A 72 38.00 7.45 -14.80
CA LEU A 72 38.62 6.55 -13.83
C LEU A 72 38.93 7.29 -12.51
N PHE A 73 38.55 6.66 -11.40
CA PHE A 73 38.97 7.04 -10.05
C PHE A 73 39.84 5.90 -9.49
N PRO A 74 41.19 5.99 -9.55
CA PRO A 74 42.09 4.86 -9.25
C PRO A 74 42.14 4.48 -7.76
N PHE A 75 41.65 5.36 -6.87
CA PHE A 75 41.60 5.13 -5.41
C PHE A 75 40.18 5.10 -4.82
N GLY A 76 39.18 5.51 -5.62
CA GLY A 76 37.75 5.29 -5.42
C GLY A 76 36.89 6.54 -5.24
N ASN A 77 35.83 6.65 -6.05
CA ASN A 77 34.83 7.70 -5.92
C ASN A 77 34.06 7.51 -4.58
N ASN A 78 34.31 8.39 -3.60
CA ASN A 78 33.72 8.37 -2.26
C ASN A 78 33.84 7.02 -1.50
N SER A 79 34.78 6.14 -1.88
CA SER A 79 34.94 4.79 -1.29
C SER A 79 36.40 4.31 -1.37
N LYS A 80 37.20 4.67 -0.36
CA LYS A 80 38.64 4.38 -0.29
C LYS A 80 38.96 2.88 -0.44
N ASN A 81 40.00 2.56 -1.22
CA ASN A 81 40.50 1.19 -1.54
C ASN A 81 39.69 0.40 -2.61
N VAL A 82 38.83 1.07 -3.38
CA VAL A 82 38.09 0.46 -4.49
C VAL A 82 38.36 1.28 -5.74
N VAL A 83 38.58 0.66 -6.89
CA VAL A 83 38.66 1.37 -8.18
C VAL A 83 37.25 1.62 -8.70
N SER A 84 37.00 2.82 -9.23
CA SER A 84 35.74 3.16 -9.90
C SER A 84 36.01 3.51 -11.38
N ILE A 85 35.23 2.95 -12.31
CA ILE A 85 35.40 3.16 -13.75
C ILE A 85 34.04 3.40 -14.41
N TYR A 86 33.99 4.40 -15.29
CA TYR A 86 32.77 4.88 -15.97
C TYR A 86 33.06 5.11 -17.47
N LEU A 87 32.01 5.03 -18.28
CA LEU A 87 31.97 5.60 -19.63
C LEU A 87 31.40 7.02 -19.51
N ASP A 88 32.03 7.99 -20.18
CA ASP A 88 31.79 9.43 -20.01
C ASP A 88 31.63 10.09 -21.39
N PHE A 89 30.55 10.84 -21.58
CA PHE A 89 30.26 11.62 -22.79
C PHE A 89 31.05 12.92 -22.78
N VAL A 90 31.71 13.23 -23.90
CA VAL A 90 32.79 14.24 -23.90
C VAL A 90 32.28 15.68 -23.90
N ASP A 91 31.26 15.97 -24.71
CA ASP A 91 30.82 17.33 -25.07
C ASP A 91 29.32 17.59 -24.73
N PRO A 92 28.90 17.53 -23.46
CA PRO A 92 27.49 17.67 -23.05
C PRO A 92 26.88 19.06 -23.29
N LEU A 93 27.70 20.09 -23.49
CA LEU A 93 27.26 21.48 -23.69
C LEU A 93 26.99 21.84 -25.16
N ASP A 94 27.59 21.12 -26.10
CA ASP A 94 27.33 21.27 -27.54
C ASP A 94 26.22 20.30 -28.04
N ALA A 95 25.66 19.50 -27.13
CA ALA A 95 24.57 18.58 -27.41
C ALA A 95 23.24 19.33 -27.66
N PRO A 96 22.45 18.96 -28.69
CA PRO A 96 21.13 19.55 -28.93
C PRO A 96 20.17 19.42 -27.73
N GLU A 97 19.20 20.33 -27.64
CA GLU A 97 18.11 20.20 -26.65
C GLU A 97 17.32 18.89 -26.90
N GLY A 98 17.14 18.09 -25.85
CA GLY A 98 16.56 16.74 -25.96
C GLY A 98 17.54 15.62 -26.38
N TRP A 99 18.83 15.93 -26.57
CA TRP A 99 19.83 14.92 -26.94
C TRP A 99 19.92 13.75 -25.94
N HIS A 100 20.03 12.55 -26.50
CA HIS A 100 20.27 11.32 -25.79
C HIS A 100 21.01 10.31 -26.67
N SER A 101 21.68 9.33 -26.06
CA SER A 101 22.24 8.17 -26.77
C SER A 101 22.11 6.90 -25.94
N CYS A 102 21.52 5.86 -26.54
CA CYS A 102 21.22 4.59 -25.89
C CYS A 102 22.34 3.59 -26.17
N ALA A 103 23.26 3.40 -25.22
CA ALA A 103 24.45 2.58 -25.39
C ALA A 103 24.56 1.45 -24.35
N GLN A 104 24.86 0.24 -24.83
CA GLN A 104 25.38 -0.86 -24.01
C GLN A 104 26.91 -0.84 -24.08
N PHE A 105 27.56 -1.00 -22.94
CA PHE A 105 29.02 -0.95 -22.87
C PHE A 105 29.60 -1.93 -21.86
N ALA A 106 30.85 -2.34 -22.10
CA ALA A 106 31.63 -3.19 -21.21
C ALA A 106 33.00 -2.54 -20.95
N LEU A 107 33.34 -2.39 -19.67
CA LEU A 107 34.63 -1.88 -19.23
C LEU A 107 35.48 -3.08 -18.76
N VAL A 108 36.57 -3.34 -19.48
CA VAL A 108 37.43 -4.52 -19.30
C VAL A 108 38.82 -4.06 -18.87
N MET A 109 39.24 -4.42 -17.65
CA MET A 109 40.57 -4.07 -17.11
C MET A 109 41.50 -5.29 -17.14
N TRP A 110 42.69 -5.16 -17.72
CA TRP A 110 43.58 -6.29 -18.03
C TRP A 110 45.09 -6.02 -17.91
N ASN A 111 45.89 -7.07 -17.69
CA ASN A 111 47.35 -6.98 -17.55
C ASN A 111 48.04 -6.75 -18.92
N PRO A 112 48.82 -5.67 -19.13
CA PRO A 112 49.44 -5.36 -20.42
C PRO A 112 50.40 -6.42 -21.00
N LYS A 113 50.89 -7.38 -20.19
CA LYS A 113 51.77 -8.48 -20.63
C LYS A 113 51.02 -9.75 -20.99
N ASP A 114 49.84 -9.97 -20.38
CA ASP A 114 48.99 -11.13 -20.61
C ASP A 114 47.53 -10.67 -20.70
N PRO A 115 47.02 -10.42 -21.92
CA PRO A 115 45.65 -9.97 -22.13
C PRO A 115 44.59 -11.02 -21.81
N THR A 116 44.94 -12.24 -21.39
CA THR A 116 43.97 -13.20 -20.85
C THR A 116 43.73 -13.03 -19.35
N GLN A 117 44.50 -12.18 -18.65
CA GLN A 117 44.29 -11.84 -17.24
C GLN A 117 43.46 -10.56 -17.12
N TYR A 118 42.13 -10.70 -17.11
CA TYR A 118 41.21 -9.56 -17.10
C TYR A 118 40.09 -9.69 -16.05
N ILE A 119 39.43 -8.56 -15.78
CA ILE A 119 38.10 -8.48 -15.17
C ILE A 119 37.24 -7.55 -16.02
N TYR A 120 35.91 -7.72 -15.98
CA TYR A 120 34.99 -6.85 -16.70
C TYR A 120 33.68 -6.66 -15.95
N HIS A 121 33.06 -5.52 -16.20
CA HIS A 121 31.65 -5.27 -15.91
C HIS A 121 31.00 -4.63 -17.13
N HIS A 122 29.75 -5.00 -17.42
CA HIS A 122 28.95 -4.43 -18.50
C HIS A 122 27.68 -3.80 -17.96
N ALA A 123 27.15 -2.82 -18.70
CA ALA A 123 25.92 -2.10 -18.42
C ALA A 123 25.26 -1.68 -19.73
N PHE A 124 24.05 -1.14 -19.63
CA PHE A 124 23.40 -0.35 -20.67
C PHE A 124 22.73 0.86 -20.03
N HIS A 125 22.71 1.97 -20.74
CA HIS A 125 22.23 3.25 -20.22
C HIS A 125 21.83 4.20 -21.36
N ARG A 126 20.95 5.15 -21.05
CA ARG A 126 20.56 6.26 -21.90
C ARG A 126 21.28 7.52 -21.43
N PHE A 127 22.42 7.80 -22.04
CA PHE A 127 23.19 9.00 -21.77
C PHE A 127 22.43 10.24 -22.22
N THR A 128 22.56 11.34 -21.49
CA THR A 128 21.94 12.64 -21.79
C THR A 128 22.87 13.79 -21.39
N ALA A 129 22.54 15.03 -21.74
CA ALA A 129 23.31 16.20 -21.29
C ALA A 129 23.28 16.42 -19.76
N LYS A 130 22.40 15.72 -19.01
CA LYS A 130 22.36 15.72 -17.54
C LYS A 130 23.02 14.48 -16.94
N GLU A 131 22.82 13.32 -17.55
CA GLU A 131 23.41 12.02 -17.19
C GLU A 131 24.49 11.68 -18.23
N GLN A 132 25.62 12.38 -18.13
CA GLN A 132 26.73 12.32 -19.09
C GLN A 132 27.64 11.10 -18.89
N ASP A 133 27.72 10.56 -17.67
CA ASP A 133 28.61 9.46 -17.30
C ASP A 133 27.88 8.35 -16.53
N TRP A 134 28.25 7.10 -16.82
CA TRP A 134 27.63 5.90 -16.24
C TRP A 134 28.64 4.77 -16.06
N GLY A 135 28.47 3.95 -15.02
CA GLY A 135 29.39 2.85 -14.72
C GLY A 135 29.43 2.45 -13.27
N PHE A 136 30.63 2.11 -12.77
CA PHE A 136 30.79 1.26 -11.61
C PHE A 136 31.60 1.94 -10.51
N THR A 137 30.90 2.61 -9.59
CA THR A 137 31.49 3.20 -8.36
C THR A 137 32.30 2.20 -7.54
N ARG A 138 32.00 0.90 -7.66
CA ARG A 138 32.73 -0.21 -7.00
C ARG A 138 33.20 -1.28 -7.99
N PHE A 139 33.83 -0.88 -9.09
CA PHE A 139 34.32 -1.80 -10.14
C PHE A 139 35.15 -2.96 -9.57
N TYR A 140 36.22 -2.68 -8.79
CA TYR A 140 36.96 -3.76 -8.13
C TYR A 140 37.81 -3.29 -6.94
N LYS A 141 38.11 -4.17 -5.98
CA LYS A 141 38.93 -3.84 -4.80
C LYS A 141 40.39 -3.66 -5.21
N LEU A 142 40.97 -2.47 -4.98
CA LEU A 142 42.33 -2.12 -5.41
C LEU A 142 43.39 -3.12 -4.91
N LYS A 143 43.29 -3.56 -3.66
CA LYS A 143 44.18 -4.57 -3.06
C LYS A 143 44.18 -5.93 -3.79
N LYS A 144 43.10 -6.28 -4.51
CA LYS A 144 43.02 -7.50 -5.34
C LYS A 144 43.53 -7.31 -6.77
N LEU A 145 43.69 -6.07 -7.25
CA LEU A 145 44.27 -5.81 -8.58
C LEU A 145 45.80 -5.92 -8.57
N LEU A 146 46.41 -5.65 -7.42
CA LEU A 146 47.85 -5.63 -7.18
C LEU A 146 48.46 -7.00 -6.86
N VAL A 147 47.65 -8.07 -6.78
CA VAL A 147 48.11 -9.43 -6.45
C VAL A 147 47.38 -10.47 -7.34
N PRO A 148 48.03 -11.57 -7.74
CA PRO A 148 47.35 -12.70 -8.37
C PRO A 148 46.32 -13.30 -7.39
N CYS A 149 45.07 -13.41 -7.82
CA CYS A 149 43.98 -14.04 -7.05
C CYS A 149 42.79 -14.37 -7.97
N GLU A 150 41.90 -15.27 -7.52
CA GLU A 150 40.69 -15.66 -8.27
C GLU A 150 41.02 -16.15 -9.69
N ASN A 151 41.69 -17.30 -9.74
CA ASN A 151 42.14 -18.05 -10.94
C ASN A 151 43.14 -17.34 -11.87
N ARG A 152 43.42 -16.04 -11.69
CA ARG A 152 44.46 -15.32 -12.45
C ARG A 152 45.87 -15.71 -11.99
N THR A 153 46.77 -15.87 -12.97
CA THR A 153 48.20 -16.18 -12.75
C THR A 153 49.04 -14.94 -12.44
N LEU A 154 48.60 -13.76 -12.89
CA LEU A 154 49.25 -12.47 -12.67
C LEU A 154 48.31 -11.48 -11.97
N ALA A 155 48.90 -10.42 -11.40
CA ALA A 155 48.16 -9.23 -10.99
C ALA A 155 47.64 -8.48 -12.23
N ILE A 156 46.56 -7.70 -12.10
CA ILE A 156 46.04 -6.87 -13.21
C ILE A 156 46.78 -5.54 -13.31
N ILE A 157 47.14 -4.94 -12.17
CA ILE A 157 48.07 -3.81 -12.12
C ILE A 157 49.47 -4.38 -11.82
N GLU A 158 50.35 -4.38 -12.82
CA GLU A 158 51.70 -4.91 -12.69
C GLU A 158 52.73 -3.83 -13.09
N ASN A 159 53.82 -3.68 -12.34
CA ASN A 159 54.79 -2.60 -12.51
C ASN A 159 54.14 -1.19 -12.64
N GLY A 160 53.04 -0.97 -11.90
CA GLY A 160 52.27 0.28 -11.95
C GLY A 160 51.59 0.54 -13.29
N SER A 161 51.36 -0.48 -14.11
CA SER A 161 50.71 -0.37 -15.43
C SER A 161 49.51 -1.31 -15.55
N ALA A 162 48.49 -0.88 -16.27
CA ALA A 162 47.26 -1.63 -16.55
C ALA A 162 46.62 -1.12 -17.84
N ASN A 163 45.83 -1.95 -18.53
CA ASN A 163 45.01 -1.51 -19.66
C ASN A 163 43.53 -1.52 -19.29
N ILE A 164 42.75 -0.58 -19.82
CA ILE A 164 41.29 -0.61 -19.78
C ILE A 164 40.77 -0.52 -21.22
N THR A 165 40.02 -1.51 -21.65
CA THR A 165 39.28 -1.48 -22.93
C THR A 165 37.81 -1.22 -22.66
N ALA A 166 37.26 -0.18 -23.27
CA ALA A 166 35.84 0.05 -23.36
C ALA A 166 35.32 -0.52 -24.68
N PHE A 167 34.34 -1.41 -24.62
CA PHE A 167 33.52 -1.83 -25.76
C PHE A 167 32.19 -1.11 -25.67
N VAL A 168 31.72 -0.48 -26.75
CA VAL A 168 30.49 0.33 -26.78
C VAL A 168 29.66 -0.02 -28.01
N ARG A 169 28.38 -0.33 -27.79
CA ARG A 169 27.36 -0.67 -28.79
C ARG A 169 26.21 0.33 -28.63
N VAL A 170 26.04 1.22 -29.60
CA VAL A 170 24.94 2.19 -29.66
C VAL A 170 23.75 1.54 -30.36
N PHE A 171 22.54 1.75 -29.87
CA PHE A 171 21.30 1.23 -30.46
C PHE A 171 20.45 2.34 -31.03
N LYS A 172 19.75 2.03 -32.12
CA LYS A 172 18.73 2.92 -32.68
C LYS A 172 17.55 3.00 -31.69
N ASP A 173 17.16 4.22 -31.35
CA ASP A 173 15.97 4.49 -30.54
C ASP A 173 14.89 5.17 -31.40
N PRO A 174 14.14 4.42 -32.24
CA PRO A 174 13.15 5.00 -33.17
C PRO A 174 11.88 5.50 -32.47
N THR A 175 11.67 5.13 -31.20
CA THR A 175 10.59 5.68 -30.36
C THR A 175 11.05 6.94 -29.63
N GLY A 176 12.35 7.04 -29.32
CA GLY A 176 12.93 8.09 -28.50
C GLY A 176 12.81 7.81 -27.00
N PHE A 177 12.51 6.58 -26.58
CA PHE A 177 12.23 6.21 -25.19
C PHE A 177 12.97 4.97 -24.66
N LEU A 178 13.89 4.40 -25.44
CA LEU A 178 14.73 3.30 -24.97
C LEU A 178 15.49 3.70 -23.70
N TRP A 179 15.30 2.92 -22.64
CA TRP A 179 15.87 3.12 -21.29
C TRP A 179 15.65 4.51 -20.68
N HIS A 180 14.54 5.19 -21.02
CA HIS A 180 14.18 6.48 -20.44
C HIS A 180 13.90 6.39 -18.92
N ASN A 181 14.33 7.39 -18.15
CA ASN A 181 14.20 7.42 -16.69
C ASN A 181 12.91 8.12 -16.18
N PHE A 182 12.14 8.73 -17.08
CA PHE A 182 10.87 9.43 -16.83
C PHE A 182 10.91 10.66 -15.91
N ILE A 183 12.09 11.17 -15.56
CA ILE A 183 12.23 12.32 -14.65
C ILE A 183 11.89 13.62 -15.39
N ASN A 184 10.79 14.28 -14.97
CA ASN A 184 10.14 15.42 -15.66
C ASN A 184 9.51 15.05 -17.02
N TYR A 185 9.03 13.81 -17.19
CA TYR A 185 8.31 13.42 -18.40
C TYR A 185 6.87 13.99 -18.42
N ASP A 186 6.48 14.55 -19.57
CA ASP A 186 5.14 15.05 -19.84
C ASP A 186 4.54 14.29 -21.03
N SER A 187 3.62 13.36 -20.74
CA SER A 187 2.92 12.55 -21.75
C SER A 187 2.20 13.42 -22.80
N LYS A 188 1.62 14.57 -22.41
CA LYS A 188 0.89 15.46 -23.33
C LYS A 188 1.86 16.11 -24.32
N LYS A 189 2.96 16.65 -23.81
CA LYS A 189 3.96 17.37 -24.60
C LYS A 189 4.68 16.47 -25.60
N GLU A 190 5.04 15.25 -25.17
CA GLU A 190 5.88 14.35 -25.97
C GLU A 190 5.06 13.38 -26.87
N THR A 191 3.77 13.13 -26.58
CA THR A 191 2.92 12.24 -27.40
C THR A 191 1.63 12.86 -27.94
N GLY A 192 1.16 13.98 -27.39
CA GLY A 192 -0.17 14.54 -27.63
C GLY A 192 -1.28 14.02 -26.69
N TYR A 193 -1.03 12.93 -25.95
CA TYR A 193 -2.04 12.22 -25.17
C TYR A 193 -1.77 12.24 -23.66
N THR A 194 -2.85 12.25 -22.88
CA THR A 194 -2.85 12.26 -21.41
C THR A 194 -3.78 11.17 -20.93
N GLY A 195 -3.24 9.99 -20.65
CA GLY A 195 -4.05 8.80 -20.42
C GLY A 195 -4.72 8.31 -21.71
N PHE A 196 -5.64 7.35 -21.55
CA PHE A 196 -6.22 6.55 -22.62
C PHE A 196 -7.22 7.33 -23.50
N HIS A 197 -7.48 6.84 -24.70
CA HIS A 197 -8.48 7.32 -25.64
C HIS A 197 -8.86 6.17 -26.59
N PHE A 198 -10.00 5.51 -26.37
CA PHE A 198 -10.24 4.22 -27.03
C PHE A 198 -11.34 4.19 -28.10
N THR A 199 -12.42 4.96 -27.99
CA THR A 199 -13.51 4.94 -28.99
C THR A 199 -14.18 6.31 -29.09
N VAL A 200 -13.70 7.16 -30.01
CA VAL A 200 -14.07 8.58 -30.06
C VAL A 200 -15.56 8.81 -30.33
N TYR A 201 -16.18 7.97 -31.17
CA TYR A 201 -17.63 7.96 -31.39
C TYR A 201 -18.45 7.63 -30.12
N LEU A 202 -17.93 6.76 -29.23
CA LEU A 202 -18.57 6.45 -27.94
C LEU A 202 -18.43 7.63 -26.96
N ILE A 203 -17.31 8.34 -26.99
CA ILE A 203 -17.10 9.58 -26.18
C ILE A 203 -18.17 10.62 -26.56
N SER A 204 -18.36 10.89 -27.85
CA SER A 204 -19.41 11.80 -28.35
C SER A 204 -20.82 11.37 -27.92
N ALA A 205 -21.11 10.06 -27.95
CA ALA A 205 -22.39 9.54 -27.46
C ALA A 205 -22.56 9.73 -25.93
N ILE A 206 -21.50 9.56 -25.14
CA ILE A 206 -21.54 9.76 -23.68
C ILE A 206 -21.69 11.24 -23.31
N TYR A 207 -21.10 12.17 -24.07
CA TYR A 207 -21.37 13.61 -23.91
C TYR A 207 -22.84 14.00 -24.18
N ASN A 208 -23.56 13.23 -24.99
CA ASN A 208 -24.99 13.46 -25.27
C ASN A 208 -25.95 12.93 -24.18
N ILE A 209 -25.45 12.38 -23.06
CA ILE A 209 -26.26 11.96 -21.90
C ILE A 209 -26.56 13.19 -21.02
N PRO A 210 -27.84 13.50 -20.70
CA PRO A 210 -28.19 14.61 -19.83
C PRO A 210 -27.81 14.33 -18.38
N THR A 211 -26.98 15.20 -17.80
CA THR A 211 -26.42 15.06 -16.44
C THR A 211 -26.61 16.32 -15.57
N GLU A 212 -27.36 17.31 -16.06
CA GLU A 212 -27.57 18.60 -15.39
C GLU A 212 -28.35 18.50 -14.06
N ASP A 213 -29.26 17.53 -13.94
CA ASP A 213 -30.14 17.32 -12.76
C ASP A 213 -29.58 16.33 -11.72
N GLU A 214 -28.36 15.81 -11.86
CA GLU A 214 -27.82 14.83 -10.89
C GLU A 214 -27.26 15.50 -9.62
N ASP A 215 -28.08 15.55 -8.56
CA ASP A 215 -27.81 16.16 -7.25
C ASP A 215 -26.51 15.65 -6.57
N GLY A 216 -25.39 16.32 -6.88
CA GLY A 216 -24.12 16.27 -6.18
C GLY A 216 -22.98 15.55 -6.92
N PRO A 217 -21.73 16.04 -6.82
CA PRO A 217 -20.56 15.62 -7.64
C PRO A 217 -19.96 14.26 -7.25
N ILE A 218 -20.80 13.29 -6.83
CA ILE A 218 -20.40 11.97 -6.30
C ILE A 218 -21.35 10.85 -6.78
N LYS A 219 -22.53 11.17 -7.33
CA LYS A 219 -23.62 10.17 -7.52
C LYS A 219 -23.92 9.74 -8.96
N GLY A 220 -23.23 10.30 -9.95
CA GLY A 220 -23.47 10.03 -11.37
C GLY A 220 -22.33 9.30 -12.07
N VAL A 221 -22.49 8.01 -12.40
CA VAL A 221 -21.51 7.29 -13.24
C VAL A 221 -21.33 7.95 -14.63
N PRO A 222 -22.40 8.38 -15.34
CA PRO A 222 -22.22 9.09 -16.60
C PRO A 222 -21.52 10.45 -16.43
N LEU A 223 -21.82 11.19 -15.36
CA LEU A 223 -21.19 12.49 -15.08
C LEU A 223 -19.69 12.34 -14.77
N ALA A 224 -19.31 11.34 -13.97
CA ALA A 224 -17.92 11.03 -13.68
C ALA A 224 -17.13 10.62 -14.93
N LEU A 225 -17.75 9.83 -15.84
CA LEU A 225 -17.17 9.51 -17.15
C LEU A 225 -17.01 10.75 -18.04
N GLN A 226 -18.05 11.59 -18.14
CA GLN A 226 -18.02 12.82 -18.93
C GLN A 226 -16.88 13.76 -18.49
N ARG A 227 -16.65 13.88 -17.17
CA ARG A 227 -15.50 14.61 -16.61
C ARG A 227 -14.18 13.98 -17.04
N ILE A 228 -13.99 12.69 -16.78
CA ILE A 228 -12.77 11.95 -17.14
C ILE A 228 -12.44 12.09 -18.63
N PHE A 229 -13.39 11.88 -19.55
CA PHE A 229 -13.13 12.06 -20.99
C PHE A 229 -12.70 13.49 -21.33
N CYS A 230 -13.35 14.49 -20.74
CA CYS A 230 -13.02 15.89 -21.01
C CYS A 230 -11.67 16.29 -20.41
N ASP A 231 -11.28 15.72 -19.26
CA ASP A 231 -9.93 15.86 -18.69
C ASP A 231 -8.87 15.15 -19.53
N LEU A 232 -9.12 13.92 -20.01
CA LEU A 232 -8.21 13.18 -20.89
C LEU A 232 -7.94 13.96 -22.19
N GLN A 233 -8.94 14.67 -22.72
CA GLN A 233 -8.82 15.56 -23.87
C GLN A 233 -8.06 16.86 -23.54
N THR A 234 -8.47 17.57 -22.48
CA THR A 234 -8.12 18.98 -22.26
C THR A 234 -7.05 19.25 -21.19
N SER A 235 -6.64 18.23 -20.43
CA SER A 235 -5.60 18.34 -19.40
C SER A 235 -4.19 18.20 -19.99
N ASN A 236 -3.21 18.75 -19.27
CA ASN A 236 -1.78 18.49 -19.47
C ASN A 236 -1.21 17.58 -18.35
N THR A 237 -2.00 17.26 -17.32
CA THR A 237 -1.59 16.42 -16.17
C THR A 237 -2.34 15.08 -16.17
N PRO A 238 -1.79 14.02 -15.52
CA PRO A 238 -2.43 12.71 -15.45
C PRO A 238 -3.81 12.76 -14.78
N VAL A 239 -4.81 12.15 -15.41
CA VAL A 239 -6.21 12.17 -14.95
C VAL A 239 -6.45 11.11 -13.86
N TYR A 240 -7.19 11.49 -12.81
CA TYR A 240 -7.50 10.66 -11.66
C TYR A 240 -8.94 10.14 -11.67
N THR A 241 -9.14 8.83 -11.57
CA THR A 241 -10.45 8.16 -11.65
C THR A 241 -11.23 8.14 -10.32
N THR A 242 -10.83 8.93 -9.31
CA THR A 242 -11.36 8.83 -7.93
C THR A 242 -12.79 9.31 -7.73
N GLU A 243 -13.38 10.05 -8.68
CA GLU A 243 -14.82 10.35 -8.70
C GLU A 243 -15.60 9.15 -9.24
N LEU A 244 -15.08 8.49 -10.28
CA LEU A 244 -15.71 7.35 -10.92
C LEU A 244 -15.82 6.16 -9.97
N THR A 245 -14.75 5.79 -9.26
CA THR A 245 -14.81 4.67 -8.29
C THR A 245 -15.86 4.92 -7.19
N LYS A 246 -15.94 6.15 -6.66
CA LYS A 246 -16.98 6.55 -5.69
C LYS A 246 -18.38 6.50 -6.29
N SER A 247 -18.56 6.88 -7.56
CA SER A 247 -19.86 6.79 -8.26
C SER A 247 -20.32 5.34 -8.52
N PHE A 248 -19.38 4.37 -8.48
CA PHE A 248 -19.73 2.94 -8.45
C PHE A 248 -20.16 2.44 -7.07
N GLY A 249 -19.87 3.21 -6.01
CA GLY A 249 -20.11 2.86 -4.61
C GLY A 249 -18.88 2.36 -3.85
N TRP A 250 -17.71 2.33 -4.49
CA TRP A 250 -16.48 1.76 -3.94
C TRP A 250 -15.75 2.72 -3.00
N ASP A 251 -15.31 2.21 -1.85
CA ASP A 251 -14.57 2.94 -0.84
C ASP A 251 -13.03 2.87 -1.07
N SER A 252 -12.24 3.36 -0.11
CA SER A 252 -10.78 3.38 -0.23
C SER A 252 -10.09 2.02 0.00
N LEU A 253 -10.81 1.00 0.46
CA LEU A 253 -10.36 -0.39 0.62
C LEU A 253 -10.83 -1.28 -0.54
N ASP A 254 -12.04 -1.05 -1.05
CA ASP A 254 -12.59 -1.79 -2.21
C ASP A 254 -11.67 -1.74 -3.44
N THR A 255 -10.96 -0.63 -3.62
CA THR A 255 -10.00 -0.42 -4.72
C THR A 255 -8.72 -1.30 -4.67
N PHE A 256 -8.58 -2.30 -3.76
CA PHE A 256 -7.28 -2.93 -3.41
C PHE A 256 -7.04 -4.48 -3.45
N ILE A 257 -7.92 -5.45 -3.84
CA ILE A 257 -7.58 -6.95 -3.72
C ILE A 257 -7.65 -8.12 -4.85
N HIS A 258 -7.87 -8.01 -6.21
CA HIS A 258 -7.84 -9.11 -7.27
C HIS A 258 -9.13 -9.53 -8.10
N GLN A 259 -9.50 -8.93 -9.27
CA GLN A 259 -10.76 -9.12 -10.09
C GLN A 259 -10.58 -9.49 -11.61
N ASP A 260 -11.60 -9.25 -12.47
CA ASP A 260 -11.57 -9.36 -13.96
C ASP A 260 -12.08 -8.07 -14.68
N VAL A 261 -11.37 -7.64 -15.73
CA VAL A 261 -11.71 -6.47 -16.57
C VAL A 261 -12.94 -6.72 -17.46
N GLN A 262 -13.23 -7.96 -17.86
CA GLN A 262 -14.44 -8.29 -18.64
C GLN A 262 -15.72 -8.14 -17.81
N GLU A 263 -15.66 -8.35 -16.50
CA GLU A 263 -16.78 -8.09 -15.59
C GLU A 263 -17.02 -6.58 -15.42
N PHE A 264 -15.96 -5.79 -15.21
CA PHE A 264 -16.07 -4.32 -15.16
C PHE A 264 -16.64 -3.74 -16.46
N SER A 265 -16.15 -4.23 -17.61
CA SER A 265 -16.64 -3.94 -18.96
C SER A 265 -18.17 -4.11 -19.08
N ARG A 266 -18.70 -5.27 -18.66
CA ARG A 266 -20.14 -5.52 -18.63
C ARG A 266 -20.86 -4.55 -17.70
N LEU A 267 -20.41 -4.44 -16.45
CA LEU A 267 -21.04 -3.59 -15.43
C LEU A 267 -21.13 -2.11 -15.86
N LEU A 268 -20.12 -1.59 -16.57
CA LEU A 268 -20.12 -0.22 -17.05
C LEU A 268 -21.00 -0.02 -18.29
N GLN A 269 -21.02 -0.96 -19.25
CA GLN A 269 -21.97 -0.89 -20.38
C GLN A 269 -23.42 -0.98 -19.90
N ASP A 270 -23.74 -1.89 -18.98
CA ASP A 270 -25.10 -2.06 -18.47
C ASP A 270 -25.60 -0.80 -17.75
N LYS A 271 -24.74 -0.15 -16.93
CA LYS A 271 -25.05 1.14 -16.30
C LYS A 271 -25.23 2.27 -17.32
N LEU A 272 -24.43 2.31 -18.38
CA LEU A 272 -24.57 3.30 -19.45
C LEU A 272 -25.83 3.07 -20.29
N GLU A 273 -26.16 1.83 -20.68
CA GLU A 273 -27.35 1.52 -21.47
C GLU A 273 -28.64 1.93 -20.74
N VAL A 274 -28.70 1.72 -19.42
CA VAL A 274 -29.82 2.19 -18.57
C VAL A 274 -29.95 3.72 -18.55
N LYS A 275 -28.83 4.47 -18.67
CA LYS A 275 -28.80 5.94 -18.68
C LYS A 275 -28.94 6.56 -20.08
N MET A 276 -28.61 5.83 -21.14
CA MET A 276 -28.77 6.25 -22.54
C MET A 276 -30.22 6.07 -23.04
N LYS A 277 -31.02 5.23 -22.40
CA LYS A 277 -32.42 4.97 -22.81
C LYS A 277 -33.29 6.24 -22.79
N GLY A 278 -33.96 6.51 -23.91
CA GLY A 278 -34.74 7.72 -24.14
C GLY A 278 -33.93 8.98 -24.48
N THR A 279 -32.61 8.89 -24.63
CA THR A 279 -31.73 10.01 -25.03
C THR A 279 -31.39 9.96 -26.52
N LYS A 280 -30.58 10.90 -27.03
CA LYS A 280 -30.00 10.82 -28.37
C LYS A 280 -29.01 9.66 -28.55
N ALA A 281 -28.46 9.13 -27.45
CA ALA A 281 -27.48 8.05 -27.45
C ALA A 281 -28.12 6.65 -27.26
N ASP A 282 -29.45 6.55 -27.27
CA ASP A 282 -30.15 5.27 -27.13
C ASP A 282 -29.75 4.26 -28.22
N GLY A 283 -29.54 3.00 -27.85
CA GLY A 283 -29.07 1.93 -28.73
C GLY A 283 -27.64 2.05 -29.26
N VAL A 284 -26.84 3.07 -28.90
CA VAL A 284 -25.46 3.24 -29.41
C VAL A 284 -24.55 2.07 -29.02
N LEU A 285 -24.61 1.61 -27.77
CA LEU A 285 -23.83 0.44 -27.32
C LEU A 285 -24.22 -0.82 -28.12
N THR A 286 -25.50 -1.01 -28.39
CA THR A 286 -26.03 -2.10 -29.22
C THR A 286 -25.52 -2.02 -30.65
N LYS A 287 -25.46 -0.82 -31.25
CA LYS A 287 -24.90 -0.61 -32.60
C LYS A 287 -23.40 -0.94 -32.67
N LEU A 288 -22.63 -0.60 -31.64
CA LEU A 288 -21.17 -0.70 -31.64
C LEU A 288 -20.63 -2.08 -31.29
N PHE A 289 -21.23 -2.75 -30.29
CA PHE A 289 -20.62 -3.91 -29.63
C PHE A 289 -21.43 -5.21 -29.75
N VAL A 290 -22.71 -5.19 -30.15
CA VAL A 290 -23.53 -6.41 -30.20
C VAL A 290 -23.41 -7.15 -31.52
N GLY A 291 -22.89 -8.37 -31.46
CA GLY A 291 -23.02 -9.39 -32.51
C GLY A 291 -24.11 -10.41 -32.20
N LYS A 292 -24.41 -11.28 -33.17
CA LYS A 292 -25.40 -12.37 -33.02
C LYS A 292 -24.79 -13.73 -33.31
N MET A 293 -25.09 -14.71 -32.47
CA MET A 293 -24.67 -16.10 -32.65
C MET A 293 -25.84 -17.06 -32.45
N LYS A 294 -25.85 -18.14 -33.23
CA LYS A 294 -26.85 -19.20 -33.16
C LYS A 294 -26.24 -20.43 -32.50
N SER A 295 -26.67 -20.71 -31.27
CA SER A 295 -26.44 -21.98 -30.59
C SER A 295 -27.45 -23.01 -31.11
N TYR A 296 -27.01 -24.21 -31.48
CA TYR A 296 -27.89 -25.27 -31.96
C TYR A 296 -27.55 -26.63 -31.35
N ILE A 297 -28.58 -27.45 -31.13
CA ILE A 297 -28.50 -28.83 -30.64
C ILE A 297 -29.36 -29.70 -31.56
N LYS A 298 -28.70 -30.52 -32.39
CA LYS A 298 -29.34 -31.41 -33.36
C LYS A 298 -29.19 -32.86 -32.93
N CYS A 299 -30.29 -33.57 -32.71
CA CYS A 299 -30.25 -34.99 -32.36
C CYS A 299 -29.70 -35.84 -33.52
N ILE A 300 -28.98 -36.91 -33.19
CA ILE A 300 -28.35 -37.81 -34.19
C ILE A 300 -29.35 -38.90 -34.61
N ASN A 301 -30.07 -39.47 -33.65
CA ASN A 301 -30.96 -40.61 -33.85
C ASN A 301 -32.42 -40.22 -34.13
N VAL A 302 -32.73 -38.92 -34.08
CA VAL A 302 -34.10 -38.37 -34.13
C VAL A 302 -34.08 -37.05 -34.91
N GLU A 303 -35.11 -36.77 -35.70
CA GLU A 303 -35.27 -35.50 -36.43
C GLU A 303 -35.78 -34.37 -35.51
N TYR A 304 -34.95 -34.01 -34.52
CA TYR A 304 -35.19 -32.90 -33.59
C TYR A 304 -33.98 -31.97 -33.57
N GLU A 305 -34.21 -30.68 -33.83
CA GLU A 305 -33.22 -29.62 -33.73
C GLU A 305 -33.79 -28.48 -32.87
N SER A 306 -33.14 -28.23 -31.73
CA SER A 306 -33.35 -27.01 -30.95
C SER A 306 -32.29 -26.00 -31.38
N SER A 307 -32.68 -24.74 -31.58
CA SER A 307 -31.71 -23.67 -31.81
C SER A 307 -32.19 -22.34 -31.23
N ARG A 308 -31.24 -21.55 -30.75
CA ARG A 308 -31.46 -20.28 -30.09
C ARG A 308 -30.44 -19.27 -30.63
N VAL A 309 -30.94 -18.13 -31.10
CA VAL A 309 -30.09 -16.97 -31.40
C VAL A 309 -29.90 -16.20 -30.10
N GLU A 310 -28.65 -15.84 -29.81
CA GLU A 310 -28.23 -15.12 -28.63
C GLU A 310 -27.36 -13.93 -29.07
N ASP A 311 -27.57 -12.79 -28.41
CA ASP A 311 -26.79 -11.57 -28.61
C ASP A 311 -25.54 -11.63 -27.73
N TYR A 312 -24.38 -11.24 -28.26
CA TYR A 312 -23.11 -11.22 -27.53
C TYR A 312 -22.39 -9.87 -27.67
N TYR A 313 -21.63 -9.49 -26.65
CA TYR A 313 -20.84 -8.25 -26.59
C TYR A 313 -19.32 -8.48 -26.65
N ASP A 314 -18.86 -9.68 -26.29
CA ASP A 314 -17.47 -10.12 -26.33
C ASP A 314 -17.42 -11.61 -26.69
N ILE A 315 -16.28 -12.06 -27.21
CA ILE A 315 -16.04 -13.47 -27.55
C ILE A 315 -14.88 -13.99 -26.70
N GLN A 316 -15.16 -15.04 -25.92
CA GLN A 316 -14.20 -15.64 -25.01
C GLN A 316 -13.45 -16.81 -25.68
N LEU A 317 -12.23 -16.55 -26.15
CA LEU A 317 -11.44 -17.47 -26.96
C LEU A 317 -10.46 -18.30 -26.12
N ASN A 318 -10.44 -19.61 -26.35
CA ASN A 318 -9.53 -20.54 -25.67
C ASN A 318 -8.08 -20.35 -26.16
N VAL A 319 -7.15 -20.09 -25.24
CA VAL A 319 -5.70 -19.99 -25.55
C VAL A 319 -5.03 -21.36 -25.48
N LYS A 320 -5.27 -22.12 -24.42
CA LYS A 320 -4.64 -23.42 -24.17
C LYS A 320 -4.88 -24.39 -25.33
N GLY A 321 -3.79 -24.88 -25.93
CA GLY A 321 -3.82 -25.77 -27.10
C GLY A 321 -4.02 -25.08 -28.46
N CYS A 322 -4.35 -23.78 -28.50
CA CYS A 322 -4.47 -22.99 -29.72
C CYS A 322 -3.20 -22.16 -29.94
N LYS A 323 -2.66 -22.11 -31.17
CA LYS A 323 -1.40 -21.38 -31.45
C LYS A 323 -1.66 -19.99 -32.02
N THR A 324 -2.77 -19.83 -32.72
CA THR A 324 -3.15 -18.61 -33.43
C THR A 324 -4.60 -18.24 -33.11
N LEU A 325 -4.94 -16.97 -33.32
CA LEU A 325 -6.31 -16.47 -33.17
C LEU A 325 -7.33 -17.25 -34.03
N ARG A 326 -6.92 -17.68 -35.22
CA ARG A 326 -7.71 -18.52 -36.14
C ARG A 326 -8.00 -19.91 -35.56
N ASP A 327 -7.04 -20.52 -34.87
CA ASP A 327 -7.23 -21.83 -34.22
C ASP A 327 -8.30 -21.74 -33.12
N SER A 328 -8.30 -20.66 -32.34
CA SER A 328 -9.30 -20.45 -31.28
C SER A 328 -10.70 -20.21 -31.83
N PHE A 329 -10.86 -19.48 -32.94
CA PHE A 329 -12.16 -19.35 -33.60
C PHE A 329 -12.65 -20.69 -34.17
N LEU A 330 -11.77 -21.49 -34.78
CA LEU A 330 -12.09 -22.85 -35.25
C LEU A 330 -12.49 -23.78 -34.09
N ASN A 331 -11.86 -23.65 -32.92
CA ASN A 331 -12.25 -24.37 -31.70
C ASN A 331 -13.59 -23.87 -31.13
N TYR A 332 -13.88 -22.56 -31.23
CA TYR A 332 -15.13 -21.97 -30.74
C TYR A 332 -16.37 -22.45 -31.52
N ILE A 333 -16.24 -22.64 -32.86
CA ILE A 333 -17.31 -23.21 -33.70
C ILE A 333 -17.26 -24.76 -33.79
N GLN A 334 -16.42 -25.41 -32.99
CA GLN A 334 -16.25 -26.86 -33.04
C GLN A 334 -17.51 -27.58 -32.53
N VAL A 335 -17.98 -28.58 -33.29
CA VAL A 335 -19.20 -29.32 -32.96
C VAL A 335 -18.92 -30.36 -31.88
N GLU A 336 -19.44 -30.11 -30.68
CA GLU A 336 -19.45 -31.05 -29.56
C GLU A 336 -20.46 -32.18 -29.81
N THR A 337 -20.14 -33.40 -29.36
CA THR A 337 -21.07 -34.53 -29.37
C THR A 337 -21.47 -34.87 -27.94
N LEU A 338 -22.77 -34.78 -27.69
CA LEU A 338 -23.43 -35.06 -26.42
C LEU A 338 -23.84 -36.53 -26.39
N GLU A 339 -23.01 -37.36 -25.76
CA GLU A 339 -23.16 -38.81 -25.68
C GLU A 339 -22.89 -39.34 -24.26
N GLY A 340 -23.14 -40.63 -24.02
CA GLY A 340 -22.94 -41.27 -22.72
C GLY A 340 -23.84 -40.69 -21.63
N ASP A 341 -23.25 -40.23 -20.53
CA ASP A 341 -23.97 -39.57 -19.43
C ASP A 341 -24.38 -38.12 -19.76
N ASN A 342 -23.79 -37.53 -20.81
CA ASN A 342 -24.04 -36.14 -21.24
C ASN A 342 -25.13 -36.02 -22.33
N LYS A 343 -25.97 -37.06 -22.52
CA LYS A 343 -27.07 -37.05 -23.50
C LYS A 343 -28.01 -35.87 -23.32
N TYR A 344 -28.50 -35.34 -24.44
CA TYR A 344 -29.44 -34.22 -24.45
C TYR A 344 -30.88 -34.69 -24.20
N GLN A 345 -31.58 -34.07 -23.25
CA GLN A 345 -33.00 -34.33 -22.99
C GLN A 345 -33.86 -33.62 -24.05
N ALA A 346 -34.15 -34.30 -25.16
CA ALA A 346 -34.98 -33.80 -26.24
C ALA A 346 -36.48 -33.84 -25.87
N GLU A 347 -37.19 -32.74 -26.14
CA GLU A 347 -38.62 -32.62 -25.86
C GLU A 347 -39.42 -33.66 -26.66
N GLY A 348 -40.24 -34.46 -25.96
CA GLY A 348 -40.98 -35.57 -26.55
C GLY A 348 -40.18 -36.85 -26.85
N TYR A 349 -38.84 -36.81 -26.81
CA TYR A 349 -37.96 -37.92 -27.23
C TYR A 349 -36.99 -38.43 -26.16
N GLY A 350 -36.88 -37.75 -25.01
CA GLY A 350 -36.05 -38.18 -23.88
C GLY A 350 -34.55 -37.97 -24.11
N LEU A 351 -33.70 -38.71 -23.37
CA LEU A 351 -32.25 -38.63 -23.50
C LEU A 351 -31.78 -39.18 -24.85
N GLN A 352 -31.27 -38.29 -25.70
CA GLN A 352 -30.79 -38.59 -27.04
C GLN A 352 -29.33 -38.17 -27.22
N ASP A 353 -28.62 -38.91 -28.08
CA ASP A 353 -27.30 -38.50 -28.56
C ASP A 353 -27.47 -37.33 -29.55
N ALA A 354 -26.75 -36.24 -29.33
CA ALA A 354 -26.95 -34.98 -30.05
C ALA A 354 -25.62 -34.29 -30.39
N LYS A 355 -25.67 -33.39 -31.38
CA LYS A 355 -24.55 -32.53 -31.76
C LYS A 355 -24.87 -31.09 -31.38
N LYS A 356 -24.03 -30.50 -30.53
CA LYS A 356 -24.10 -29.11 -30.06
C LYS A 356 -23.06 -28.29 -30.83
N GLY A 357 -23.42 -27.09 -31.28
CA GLY A 357 -22.50 -26.20 -31.97
C GLY A 357 -22.96 -24.74 -31.93
N ILE A 358 -22.05 -23.84 -32.29
CA ILE A 358 -22.27 -22.39 -32.35
C ILE A 358 -21.89 -21.90 -33.75
N ILE A 359 -22.68 -20.99 -34.32
CA ILE A 359 -22.44 -20.36 -35.62
C ILE A 359 -22.63 -18.84 -35.45
N PHE A 360 -21.72 -18.01 -35.97
CA PHE A 360 -21.92 -16.57 -35.96
C PHE A 360 -22.91 -16.15 -37.06
N GLU A 361 -23.94 -15.39 -36.70
CA GLU A 361 -24.87 -14.78 -37.66
C GLU A 361 -24.43 -13.36 -38.04
N SER A 362 -23.82 -12.63 -37.10
CA SER A 362 -23.17 -11.34 -37.36
C SER A 362 -22.03 -11.05 -36.37
N PHE A 363 -21.10 -10.20 -36.80
CA PHE A 363 -20.10 -9.57 -35.94
C PHE A 363 -20.42 -8.07 -35.72
N PRO A 364 -20.05 -7.47 -34.57
CA PRO A 364 -20.20 -6.05 -34.29
C PRO A 364 -19.14 -5.17 -34.99
N PRO A 365 -19.36 -3.86 -35.17
CA PRO A 365 -18.34 -2.93 -35.69
C PRO A 365 -17.07 -2.84 -34.83
N VAL A 366 -17.19 -2.88 -33.50
CA VAL A 366 -16.08 -3.00 -32.54
C VAL A 366 -16.16 -4.36 -31.87
N LEU A 367 -15.08 -5.14 -31.97
CA LEU A 367 -15.04 -6.55 -31.58
C LEU A 367 -14.07 -6.75 -30.41
N HIS A 368 -14.62 -7.14 -29.24
CA HIS A 368 -13.84 -7.46 -28.05
C HIS A 368 -13.60 -8.98 -27.96
N LEU A 369 -12.32 -9.38 -27.92
CA LEU A 369 -11.90 -10.77 -27.84
C LEU A 369 -11.15 -11.01 -26.52
N GLN A 370 -11.82 -11.62 -25.54
CA GLN A 370 -11.21 -12.01 -24.27
C GLN A 370 -10.42 -13.31 -24.48
N LEU A 371 -9.12 -13.27 -24.24
CA LEU A 371 -8.26 -14.45 -24.30
C LEU A 371 -8.32 -15.18 -22.96
N LYS A 372 -8.86 -16.40 -22.94
CA LYS A 372 -8.94 -17.25 -21.75
C LYS A 372 -7.55 -17.71 -21.31
N ARG A 373 -6.87 -16.81 -20.60
CA ARG A 373 -5.57 -17.01 -19.96
C ARG A 373 -5.65 -17.33 -18.47
N PHE A 374 -6.84 -17.54 -17.93
CA PHE A 374 -7.02 -18.04 -16.57
C PHE A 374 -7.91 -19.28 -16.60
N GLU A 375 -7.50 -20.34 -15.90
CA GLU A 375 -8.26 -21.60 -15.76
C GLU A 375 -8.07 -22.18 -14.35
N PHE A 376 -8.96 -23.07 -13.93
CA PHE A 376 -8.80 -23.82 -12.69
C PHE A 376 -8.04 -25.14 -12.94
N ASP A 377 -6.83 -25.26 -12.40
CA ASP A 377 -6.04 -26.49 -12.47
C ASP A 377 -6.46 -27.46 -11.36
N VAL A 378 -7.29 -28.44 -11.74
CA VAL A 378 -7.79 -29.51 -10.86
C VAL A 378 -6.68 -30.35 -10.22
N GLN A 379 -5.45 -30.35 -10.76
CA GLN A 379 -4.30 -31.03 -10.13
C GLN A 379 -3.63 -30.19 -9.05
N ARG A 380 -3.82 -28.87 -9.06
CA ARG A 380 -3.26 -27.91 -8.09
C ARG A 380 -4.29 -27.39 -7.09
N ASP A 381 -5.57 -27.66 -7.33
CA ASP A 381 -6.73 -27.14 -6.57
C ASP A 381 -6.75 -25.60 -6.54
N ALA A 382 -6.30 -24.97 -7.64
CA ALA A 382 -6.04 -23.54 -7.73
C ALA A 382 -6.28 -22.98 -9.14
N MET A 383 -6.64 -21.70 -9.20
CA MET A 383 -6.63 -20.92 -10.45
C MET A 383 -5.18 -20.66 -10.90
N VAL A 384 -4.91 -20.80 -12.21
CA VAL A 384 -3.58 -20.61 -12.81
C VAL A 384 -3.64 -19.71 -14.05
N LYS A 385 -2.54 -19.00 -14.34
CA LYS A 385 -2.39 -18.19 -15.56
C LYS A 385 -1.74 -19.03 -16.68
N ILE A 386 -2.38 -19.06 -17.85
CA ILE A 386 -1.90 -19.70 -19.08
C ILE A 386 -1.00 -18.69 -19.81
N ASN A 387 0.31 -18.81 -19.60
CA ASN A 387 1.32 -17.99 -20.28
C ASN A 387 1.72 -18.54 -21.67
N ASP A 388 1.02 -19.56 -22.19
CA ASP A 388 1.27 -20.16 -23.52
C ASP A 388 1.41 -19.11 -24.64
N ARG A 389 2.30 -19.40 -25.61
CA ARG A 389 2.52 -18.54 -26.78
C ARG A 389 1.31 -18.57 -27.72
N PHE A 390 0.68 -17.41 -27.87
CA PHE A 390 -0.53 -17.22 -28.66
C PHE A 390 -0.37 -16.08 -29.67
N VAL A 391 -0.49 -16.38 -30.95
CA VAL A 391 -0.23 -15.43 -32.05
C VAL A 391 -1.52 -14.78 -32.56
N PHE A 392 -1.59 -13.46 -32.45
CA PHE A 392 -2.61 -12.62 -33.08
C PHE A 392 -2.00 -11.70 -34.15
N PRO A 393 -2.73 -11.40 -35.25
CA PRO A 393 -2.27 -10.52 -36.32
C PRO A 393 -2.64 -9.05 -36.09
N MET A 394 -2.14 -8.13 -36.93
CA MET A 394 -2.69 -6.76 -37.04
C MET A 394 -4.01 -6.71 -37.81
N GLU A 395 -4.25 -7.67 -38.70
CA GLU A 395 -5.44 -7.74 -39.56
C GLU A 395 -6.02 -9.16 -39.51
N ILE A 396 -7.34 -9.28 -39.38
CA ILE A 396 -8.04 -10.57 -39.47
C ILE A 396 -9.31 -10.46 -40.31
N ASP A 397 -9.55 -11.47 -41.15
CA ASP A 397 -10.81 -11.65 -41.87
C ASP A 397 -11.63 -12.73 -41.14
N LEU A 398 -12.86 -12.40 -40.78
CA LEU A 398 -13.77 -13.27 -40.03
C LEU A 398 -14.93 -13.82 -40.88
N GLU A 399 -14.96 -13.55 -42.19
CA GLU A 399 -16.06 -14.01 -43.06
C GLU A 399 -16.20 -15.54 -43.11
N GLU A 400 -15.10 -16.27 -42.86
CA GLU A 400 -15.09 -17.74 -42.84
C GLU A 400 -15.85 -18.36 -41.65
N PHE A 401 -16.09 -17.59 -40.58
CA PHE A 401 -16.79 -18.05 -39.37
C PHE A 401 -18.29 -17.72 -39.38
N LEU A 402 -18.75 -16.94 -40.36
CA LEU A 402 -20.16 -16.58 -40.54
C LEU A 402 -20.98 -17.73 -41.10
N SER A 403 -22.27 -17.76 -40.73
CA SER A 403 -23.26 -18.66 -41.31
C SER A 403 -23.35 -18.50 -42.84
N LYS A 404 -23.87 -19.51 -43.53
CA LYS A 404 -24.05 -19.46 -44.99
C LYS A 404 -25.10 -18.43 -45.41
N ASP A 405 -26.06 -18.18 -44.53
CA ASP A 405 -27.20 -17.30 -44.75
C ASP A 405 -26.99 -15.89 -44.16
N ALA A 406 -25.82 -15.63 -43.57
CA ALA A 406 -25.41 -14.32 -43.05
C ALA A 406 -25.18 -13.28 -44.15
N ASP A 407 -25.38 -12.01 -43.81
CA ASP A 407 -25.19 -10.89 -44.73
C ASP A 407 -23.69 -10.65 -45.02
N ARG A 408 -23.31 -10.86 -46.30
CA ARG A 408 -21.98 -10.60 -46.85
C ARG A 408 -21.91 -9.32 -47.70
N SER A 409 -22.87 -8.40 -47.54
CA SER A 409 -22.88 -7.11 -48.23
C SER A 409 -21.71 -6.20 -47.85
N ASN A 410 -21.15 -6.40 -46.65
CA ASN A 410 -20.03 -5.64 -46.10
C ASN A 410 -18.84 -6.57 -45.82
N SER A 411 -17.62 -6.04 -45.94
CA SER A 411 -16.38 -6.76 -45.61
C SER A 411 -16.31 -7.07 -44.12
N HIS A 412 -15.93 -8.31 -43.78
CA HIS A 412 -15.72 -8.76 -42.40
C HIS A 412 -14.23 -8.79 -42.02
N LYS A 413 -13.47 -7.85 -42.59
CA LYS A 413 -12.10 -7.53 -42.19
C LYS A 413 -12.06 -6.60 -40.98
N TYR A 414 -11.12 -6.89 -40.10
CA TYR A 414 -10.93 -6.25 -38.81
C TYR A 414 -9.46 -5.86 -38.62
N LEU A 415 -9.24 -4.61 -38.22
CA LEU A 415 -7.93 -4.03 -37.92
C LEU A 415 -7.75 -4.00 -36.40
N LEU A 416 -6.58 -4.41 -35.91
CA LEU A 416 -6.24 -4.40 -34.48
C LEU A 416 -6.10 -2.94 -34.02
N HIS A 417 -6.94 -2.54 -33.08
CA HIS A 417 -7.01 -1.18 -32.53
C HIS A 417 -6.34 -1.08 -31.15
N GLY A 418 -6.45 -2.13 -30.34
CA GLY A 418 -5.77 -2.20 -29.06
C GLY A 418 -5.55 -3.59 -28.50
N VAL A 419 -4.57 -3.67 -27.60
CA VAL A 419 -4.13 -4.87 -26.88
C VAL A 419 -4.04 -4.51 -25.39
N LEU A 420 -4.95 -5.06 -24.58
CA LEU A 420 -4.82 -5.03 -23.13
C LEU A 420 -3.84 -6.13 -22.70
N VAL A 421 -2.79 -5.77 -21.97
CA VAL A 421 -1.72 -6.67 -21.55
C VAL A 421 -1.76 -6.84 -20.04
N HIS A 422 -1.68 -8.10 -19.58
CA HIS A 422 -1.51 -8.41 -18.16
C HIS A 422 -0.11 -8.96 -17.89
N SER A 423 0.63 -8.32 -16.98
CA SER A 423 1.99 -8.65 -16.59
C SER A 423 2.06 -9.06 -15.11
N GLY A 424 2.20 -10.36 -14.86
CA GLY A 424 2.21 -10.94 -13.50
C GLY A 424 1.41 -12.22 -13.37
N GLU A 425 1.22 -12.67 -12.13
CA GLU A 425 0.47 -13.88 -11.76
C GLU A 425 -0.96 -13.53 -11.31
N LEU A 426 -1.67 -14.47 -10.67
CA LEU A 426 -3.08 -14.31 -10.28
C LEU A 426 -3.30 -13.31 -9.12
N HIS A 427 -2.34 -13.22 -8.21
CA HIS A 427 -2.45 -12.45 -6.95
C HIS A 427 -1.49 -11.25 -6.87
N GLU A 428 -0.70 -11.02 -7.91
CA GLU A 428 0.19 -9.87 -8.03
C GLU A 428 0.46 -9.66 -9.53
N GLY A 429 -0.06 -8.57 -10.08
CA GLY A 429 0.02 -8.31 -11.51
C GLY A 429 -0.37 -6.88 -11.87
N HIS A 430 0.31 -6.35 -12.89
CA HIS A 430 0.12 -5.02 -13.44
C HIS A 430 -0.55 -5.13 -14.81
N TYR A 431 -1.45 -4.20 -15.11
CA TYR A 431 -2.05 -4.08 -16.42
C TYR A 431 -1.48 -2.84 -17.11
N PHE A 432 -1.41 -2.90 -18.44
CA PHE A 432 -1.23 -1.74 -19.29
C PHE A 432 -1.87 -2.03 -20.65
N ALA A 433 -2.16 -0.98 -21.42
CA ALA A 433 -2.81 -1.14 -22.70
C ALA A 433 -2.02 -0.47 -23.83
N LEU A 434 -1.97 -1.15 -24.98
CA LEU A 434 -1.35 -0.67 -26.22
C LEU A 434 -2.46 -0.29 -27.18
N THR A 435 -2.43 0.90 -27.78
CA THR A 435 -3.48 1.35 -28.71
C THR A 435 -2.89 2.07 -29.93
N LYS A 436 -3.69 2.13 -30.99
CA LYS A 436 -3.42 2.92 -32.18
C LYS A 436 -4.54 3.96 -32.35
N PRO A 437 -4.43 5.17 -31.76
CA PRO A 437 -5.53 6.16 -31.74
C PRO A 437 -6.01 6.60 -33.13
N GLU A 438 -5.13 6.53 -34.14
CA GLU A 438 -5.40 6.90 -35.52
C GLU A 438 -5.17 5.70 -36.45
N LYS A 439 -6.06 5.51 -37.43
CA LYS A 439 -6.02 4.45 -38.45
C LYS A 439 -4.63 4.19 -39.05
N ASP A 440 -3.93 5.26 -39.44
CA ASP A 440 -2.61 5.23 -40.07
C ASP A 440 -1.49 5.78 -39.16
N GLY A 441 -1.79 6.01 -37.87
CA GLY A 441 -0.86 6.61 -36.90
C GLY A 441 0.13 5.63 -36.27
N LYS A 442 0.80 6.08 -35.20
CA LYS A 442 1.70 5.27 -34.38
C LYS A 442 0.94 4.48 -33.31
N TRP A 443 1.56 3.40 -32.83
CA TRP A 443 1.15 2.74 -31.59
C TRP A 443 1.71 3.45 -30.36
N PHE A 444 0.93 3.45 -29.28
CA PHE A 444 1.34 3.98 -27.98
C PHE A 444 1.01 2.97 -26.86
N LYS A 445 1.91 2.86 -25.89
CA LYS A 445 1.67 2.21 -24.60
C LYS A 445 1.14 3.24 -23.61
N PHE A 446 0.04 2.90 -22.95
CA PHE A 446 -0.56 3.66 -21.86
C PHE A 446 -0.35 2.86 -20.57
N ASP A 447 0.46 3.40 -19.66
CA ASP A 447 0.95 2.76 -18.45
C ASP A 447 0.73 3.73 -17.27
N ASP A 448 -0.47 3.67 -16.69
CA ASP A 448 -1.05 4.56 -15.67
C ASP A 448 -1.05 6.07 -15.98
N ASN A 449 0.14 6.68 -15.91
CA ASN A 449 0.39 8.11 -16.07
C ASN A 449 1.33 8.39 -17.26
N TYR A 450 2.03 7.37 -17.74
CA TYR A 450 2.99 7.44 -18.83
C TYR A 450 2.33 6.97 -20.13
N VAL A 451 2.31 7.84 -21.14
CA VAL A 451 2.05 7.45 -22.53
C VAL A 451 3.37 7.49 -23.27
N ILE A 452 3.75 6.41 -23.95
CA ILE A 452 4.97 6.34 -24.77
C ILE A 452 4.70 5.70 -26.14
N PRO A 453 5.30 6.16 -27.24
CA PRO A 453 5.22 5.49 -28.52
C PRO A 453 5.94 4.13 -28.48
N VAL A 454 5.39 3.12 -29.15
CA VAL A 454 5.94 1.75 -29.25
C VAL A 454 5.92 1.26 -30.69
N THR A 455 6.72 0.23 -30.98
CA THR A 455 6.80 -0.40 -32.31
C THR A 455 5.80 -1.55 -32.48
N ASP A 456 5.44 -1.89 -33.72
CA ASP A 456 4.59 -3.05 -34.04
C ASP A 456 5.14 -4.36 -33.45
N SER A 457 6.46 -4.50 -33.34
CA SER A 457 7.10 -5.67 -32.72
C SER A 457 6.86 -5.73 -31.21
N GLU A 458 6.82 -4.60 -30.52
CA GLU A 458 6.50 -4.53 -29.10
C GLU A 458 5.00 -4.74 -28.82
N VAL A 459 4.13 -4.39 -29.79
CA VAL A 459 2.69 -4.66 -29.73
C VAL A 459 2.38 -6.15 -29.94
N LEU A 460 3.06 -6.78 -30.89
CA LEU A 460 2.83 -8.19 -31.25
C LEU A 460 3.72 -9.16 -30.44
N TRP A 461 5.02 -9.18 -30.73
CA TRP A 461 5.92 -10.25 -30.32
C TRP A 461 6.05 -10.36 -28.80
N ASN A 462 6.15 -9.23 -28.11
CA ASN A 462 6.32 -9.19 -26.65
C ASN A 462 5.06 -9.61 -25.89
N ASN A 463 3.87 -9.61 -26.52
CA ASN A 463 2.60 -9.90 -25.85
C ASN A 463 1.99 -11.25 -26.24
N TYR A 464 2.64 -12.00 -27.15
CA TYR A 464 2.23 -13.38 -27.48
C TYR A 464 2.42 -14.36 -26.30
N GLY A 465 3.40 -14.12 -25.44
CA GLY A 465 3.77 -15.02 -24.33
C GLY A 465 4.60 -16.24 -24.77
N GLY A 466 4.77 -17.17 -23.83
CA GLY A 466 5.55 -18.41 -23.95
C GLY A 466 6.91 -18.36 -23.24
N ASP A 467 7.44 -19.53 -22.88
CA ASP A 467 8.77 -19.65 -22.29
C ASP A 467 9.86 -19.09 -23.20
N VAL A 468 10.72 -18.23 -22.63
CA VAL A 468 11.98 -17.86 -23.27
C VAL A 468 12.89 -19.09 -23.27
N LEU A 469 13.12 -19.65 -24.46
CA LEU A 469 13.99 -20.80 -24.72
C LEU A 469 15.47 -20.49 -24.40
N ASN A 470 15.84 -20.34 -23.12
CA ASN A 470 17.21 -20.52 -22.60
C ASN A 470 17.36 -20.46 -21.05
N ALA A 471 16.34 -20.81 -20.27
CA ALA A 471 16.45 -20.86 -18.79
C ALA A 471 17.66 -21.68 -18.28
N ASN A 472 17.98 -22.79 -18.95
CA ASN A 472 19.00 -23.75 -18.51
C ASN A 472 20.47 -23.37 -18.82
N GLN A 473 20.74 -22.28 -19.55
CA GLN A 473 22.12 -21.80 -19.77
C GLN A 473 22.54 -20.72 -18.76
N ILE A 474 21.60 -20.09 -18.06
CA ILE A 474 21.86 -18.88 -17.24
C ILE A 474 21.95 -19.21 -15.74
N THR A 475 21.44 -20.37 -15.31
CA THR A 475 21.44 -20.83 -13.90
C THR A 475 22.82 -21.09 -13.29
N GLN A 476 23.91 -21.10 -14.08
CA GLN A 476 25.29 -21.16 -13.55
C GLN A 476 25.92 -19.78 -13.28
N ILE A 477 25.32 -18.68 -13.75
CA ILE A 477 25.92 -17.32 -13.65
C ILE A 477 25.60 -16.65 -12.30
N SER A 478 24.49 -17.02 -11.65
CA SER A 478 23.93 -16.34 -10.47
C SER A 478 24.71 -16.50 -9.15
N ALA A 479 25.91 -17.08 -9.16
CA ALA A 479 26.64 -17.47 -7.94
C ALA A 479 27.49 -16.37 -7.28
N VAL A 480 27.66 -15.18 -7.91
CA VAL A 480 28.74 -14.24 -7.55
C VAL A 480 28.28 -12.88 -7.00
N ASN A 481 27.13 -12.32 -7.41
CA ASN A 481 26.58 -11.08 -6.81
C ASN A 481 25.05 -10.98 -6.94
N PRO A 482 24.30 -10.76 -5.85
CA PRO A 482 22.88 -10.45 -5.89
C PRO A 482 22.65 -8.93 -6.07
N THR A 483 22.74 -8.47 -7.32
CA THR A 483 22.24 -7.14 -7.73
C THR A 483 21.15 -7.31 -8.79
N LYS A 484 20.20 -6.36 -8.81
CA LYS A 484 19.00 -6.36 -9.67
C LYS A 484 19.35 -6.35 -11.18
N TYR A 485 18.31 -6.32 -12.01
CA TYR A 485 18.34 -6.15 -13.48
C TYR A 485 18.45 -7.43 -14.33
N LYS A 486 17.64 -8.43 -13.96
CA LYS A 486 16.64 -8.93 -14.91
C LYS A 486 15.24 -8.50 -14.42
N PRO A 487 14.27 -8.24 -15.32
CA PRO A 487 12.86 -8.26 -14.97
C PRO A 487 12.38 -9.71 -15.02
N ASP A 488 12.14 -10.32 -13.86
CA ASP A 488 11.65 -11.71 -13.77
C ASP A 488 10.22 -11.88 -14.33
N TRP A 489 9.55 -10.77 -14.64
CA TRP A 489 8.17 -10.65 -15.11
C TRP A 489 7.93 -11.01 -16.58
N LEU A 490 8.95 -10.96 -17.46
CA LEU A 490 8.78 -11.12 -18.91
C LEU A 490 8.05 -12.42 -19.35
N PRO A 491 8.27 -13.61 -18.75
CA PRO A 491 7.49 -14.81 -19.07
C PRO A 491 5.99 -14.71 -18.69
N PHE A 492 5.65 -13.75 -17.83
CA PHE A 492 4.32 -13.52 -17.28
C PHE A 492 3.62 -12.29 -17.90
N THR A 493 4.24 -11.62 -18.88
CA THR A 493 3.64 -10.54 -19.67
C THR A 493 2.95 -11.11 -20.91
N ASN A 494 1.65 -10.88 -21.10
CA ASN A 494 0.93 -11.33 -22.28
C ASN A 494 -0.41 -10.61 -22.50
N ALA A 495 -0.86 -10.57 -23.75
CA ALA A 495 -2.16 -10.03 -24.15
C ALA A 495 -3.31 -10.81 -23.50
N TYR A 496 -4.28 -10.08 -22.95
CA TYR A 496 -5.45 -10.60 -22.23
C TYR A 496 -6.77 -10.27 -22.94
N ILE A 497 -6.94 -9.04 -23.45
CA ILE A 497 -8.05 -8.67 -24.34
C ILE A 497 -7.47 -8.06 -25.61
N LEU A 498 -7.96 -8.52 -26.76
CA LEU A 498 -7.70 -7.91 -28.06
C LEU A 498 -8.94 -7.16 -28.52
N ILE A 499 -8.78 -5.96 -29.03
CA ILE A 499 -9.89 -5.16 -29.55
C ILE A 499 -9.61 -4.75 -30.99
N TYR A 500 -10.56 -5.11 -31.85
CA TYR A 500 -10.49 -4.87 -33.29
C TYR A 500 -11.65 -3.98 -33.74
N ILE A 501 -11.40 -3.16 -34.77
CA ILE A 501 -12.42 -2.34 -35.44
C ILE A 501 -12.57 -2.80 -36.89
N ARG A 502 -13.82 -2.89 -37.38
CA ARG A 502 -14.10 -3.27 -38.77
C ARG A 502 -13.55 -2.21 -39.74
N GLU A 503 -12.85 -2.65 -40.77
CA GLU A 503 -12.22 -1.79 -41.80
C GLU A 503 -13.22 -0.78 -42.42
N SER A 504 -14.48 -1.18 -42.63
CA SER A 504 -15.54 -0.33 -43.21
C SER A 504 -16.08 0.77 -42.29
N ASN A 505 -15.81 0.71 -40.99
CA ASN A 505 -16.38 1.62 -39.98
C ASN A 505 -15.32 2.38 -39.18
N ILE A 506 -14.03 2.12 -39.39
CA ILE A 506 -12.96 2.75 -38.61
C ILE A 506 -12.95 4.28 -38.73
N ASP A 507 -13.29 4.82 -39.90
CA ASP A 507 -13.38 6.27 -40.14
C ASP A 507 -14.61 6.93 -39.49
N GLU A 508 -15.65 6.15 -39.16
CA GLU A 508 -16.83 6.58 -38.37
C GLU A 508 -16.55 6.49 -36.87
N ILE A 509 -15.82 5.45 -36.44
CA ILE A 509 -15.61 5.12 -35.02
C ILE A 509 -14.48 5.96 -34.40
N LEU A 510 -13.45 6.28 -35.19
CA LEU A 510 -12.30 7.12 -34.81
C LEU A 510 -12.41 8.57 -35.33
N SER A 511 -13.59 9.02 -35.75
CA SER A 511 -13.81 10.42 -36.12
C SER A 511 -13.50 11.35 -34.95
N PRO A 512 -12.64 12.39 -35.11
CA PRO A 512 -12.19 13.20 -33.99
C PRO A 512 -13.34 14.02 -33.38
N VAL A 513 -13.46 13.98 -32.04
CA VAL A 513 -14.31 14.89 -31.27
C VAL A 513 -13.73 16.30 -31.34
N VAL A 514 -14.58 17.29 -31.59
CA VAL A 514 -14.22 18.72 -31.58
C VAL A 514 -14.71 19.39 -30.30
N PRO A 515 -14.13 20.54 -29.87
CA PRO A 515 -14.56 21.22 -28.65
C PRO A 515 -16.06 21.57 -28.61
N GLU A 516 -16.69 21.74 -29.77
CA GLU A 516 -18.12 21.98 -29.95
C GLU A 516 -19.01 20.76 -29.61
N ASP A 517 -18.46 19.54 -29.57
CA ASP A 517 -19.18 18.33 -29.13
C ASP A 517 -19.29 18.25 -27.59
N ILE A 518 -18.51 19.05 -26.85
CA ILE A 518 -18.42 19.02 -25.39
C ILE A 518 -19.49 19.95 -24.76
N PRO A 519 -20.44 19.42 -23.97
CA PRO A 519 -21.45 20.22 -23.29
C PRO A 519 -20.91 21.36 -22.42
N TYR A 520 -21.54 22.54 -22.54
CA TYR A 520 -21.14 23.76 -21.82
C TYR A 520 -21.13 23.63 -20.29
N HIS A 521 -22.01 22.81 -19.70
CA HIS A 521 -22.03 22.60 -18.25
C HIS A 521 -20.79 21.86 -17.75
N LEU A 522 -20.22 20.97 -18.57
CA LEU A 522 -18.96 20.28 -18.27
C LEU A 522 -17.77 21.25 -18.41
N GLN A 523 -17.72 22.04 -19.50
CA GLN A 523 -16.67 23.05 -19.71
C GLN A 523 -16.58 24.01 -18.51
N LYS A 524 -17.72 24.59 -18.10
CA LYS A 524 -17.80 25.49 -16.93
C LYS A 524 -17.35 24.82 -15.64
N HIS A 525 -17.70 23.54 -15.41
CA HIS A 525 -17.27 22.84 -14.20
C HIS A 525 -15.76 22.62 -14.16
N LEU A 526 -15.12 22.35 -15.31
CA LEU A 526 -13.67 22.19 -15.37
C LEU A 526 -12.92 23.52 -15.16
N GLU A 527 -13.46 24.64 -15.61
CA GLU A 527 -12.91 25.97 -15.27
C GLU A 527 -12.92 26.21 -13.75
N GLU A 528 -14.03 25.86 -13.06
CA GLU A 528 -14.15 25.96 -11.60
C GLU A 528 -13.15 25.04 -10.87
N VAL A 529 -12.99 23.79 -11.34
CA VAL A 529 -12.04 22.82 -10.75
C VAL A 529 -10.58 23.22 -11.00
N ARG A 530 -10.25 23.75 -12.19
CA ARG A 530 -8.91 24.30 -12.49
C ARG A 530 -8.57 25.48 -11.59
N ALA A 531 -9.47 26.45 -11.45
CA ALA A 531 -9.28 27.60 -10.56
C ALA A 531 -9.07 27.18 -9.09
N LEU A 532 -9.82 26.19 -8.60
CA LEU A 532 -9.63 25.60 -7.27
C LEU A 532 -8.30 24.85 -7.11
N THR A 533 -7.75 24.30 -8.19
CA THR A 533 -6.49 23.55 -8.18
C THR A 533 -5.31 24.53 -8.21
N GLU A 534 -5.33 25.51 -9.11
CA GLU A 534 -4.37 26.63 -9.10
C GLU A 534 -4.33 27.36 -7.76
N GLN A 535 -5.48 27.55 -7.09
CA GLN A 535 -5.51 28.15 -5.75
C GLN A 535 -4.73 27.30 -4.74
N LYS A 536 -4.92 25.97 -4.74
CA LYS A 536 -4.18 25.06 -3.86
C LYS A 536 -2.69 25.02 -4.17
N GLU A 537 -2.30 25.12 -5.44
CA GLU A 537 -0.90 25.21 -5.84
C GLU A 537 -0.28 26.51 -5.29
N LYS A 538 -0.95 27.65 -5.46
CA LYS A 538 -0.53 28.96 -4.89
C LYS A 538 -0.52 28.97 -3.35
N GLU A 539 -1.37 28.18 -2.70
CA GLU A 539 -1.32 27.94 -1.25
C GLU A 539 -0.12 27.06 -0.86
N LEU A 540 0.20 26.00 -1.61
CA LEU A 540 1.36 25.13 -1.39
C LEU A 540 2.69 25.86 -1.61
N GLU A 541 2.79 26.69 -2.64
CA GLU A 541 3.93 27.61 -2.86
C GLU A 541 4.14 28.53 -1.65
N GLN A 542 3.05 29.10 -1.10
CA GLN A 542 3.11 29.90 0.12
C GLN A 542 3.48 29.11 1.38
N TYR A 543 3.24 27.79 1.41
CA TYR A 543 3.71 26.93 2.49
C TYR A 543 5.22 26.69 2.42
N ASP A 544 5.78 26.46 1.22
CA ASP A 544 7.22 26.19 1.06
C ASP A 544 8.11 27.42 1.32
N LEU A 545 7.59 28.65 1.27
CA LEU A 545 8.36 29.87 1.64
C LEU A 545 8.83 29.90 3.12
N TYR A 546 8.34 29.00 3.97
CA TYR A 546 8.59 29.01 5.41
C TYR A 546 9.09 27.66 5.93
N PHE A 547 9.82 27.69 7.04
CA PHE A 547 10.13 26.49 7.80
C PHE A 547 10.00 26.72 9.31
N ASN A 548 10.11 25.64 10.09
CA ASN A 548 9.97 25.67 11.55
C ASN A 548 11.33 25.55 12.24
N VAL A 549 11.59 26.44 13.20
CA VAL A 549 12.72 26.37 14.13
C VAL A 549 12.20 26.03 15.52
N LYS A 550 12.78 25.03 16.18
CA LYS A 550 12.52 24.70 17.59
C LYS A 550 13.68 25.22 18.45
N VAL A 551 13.37 26.13 19.38
CA VAL A 551 14.34 26.77 20.28
C VAL A 551 14.23 26.17 21.68
N VAL A 552 15.34 25.63 22.19
CA VAL A 552 15.45 25.02 23.51
C VAL A 552 16.15 25.99 24.46
N THR A 553 15.58 26.24 25.64
CA THR A 553 16.13 27.17 26.64
C THR A 553 16.64 26.42 27.87
N ALA A 554 17.44 27.10 28.70
CA ALA A 554 17.86 26.57 29.99
C ALA A 554 16.67 26.24 30.93
N GLU A 555 15.53 26.92 30.79
CA GLU A 555 14.32 26.63 31.57
C GLU A 555 13.64 25.31 31.15
N ILE A 556 13.59 25.01 29.85
CA ILE A 556 13.12 23.71 29.34
C ILE A 556 14.03 22.59 29.86
N PHE A 557 15.34 22.78 29.79
CA PHE A 557 16.33 21.82 30.29
C PHE A 557 16.23 21.58 31.81
N LYS A 558 15.98 22.64 32.60
CA LYS A 558 15.92 22.60 34.06
C LYS A 558 14.93 21.58 34.62
N TYR A 559 13.79 21.42 33.97
CA TYR A 559 12.72 20.51 34.41
C TYR A 559 12.71 19.17 33.67
N TYR A 560 13.55 19.01 32.64
CA TYR A 560 13.54 17.81 31.80
C TYR A 560 14.10 16.58 32.53
N GLN A 561 13.31 15.51 32.57
CA GLN A 561 13.62 14.28 33.32
C GLN A 561 14.27 13.18 32.46
N GLY A 562 14.35 13.38 31.15
CA GLY A 562 14.74 12.34 30.21
C GLY A 562 16.22 12.34 29.83
N PHE A 563 16.48 11.68 28.70
CA PHE A 563 17.78 11.60 28.07
C PHE A 563 17.94 12.73 27.03
N ASP A 564 19.13 13.31 26.89
CA ASP A 564 19.43 14.56 26.19
C ASP A 564 18.83 15.80 26.92
N LEU A 565 18.80 16.97 26.24
CA LEU A 565 18.42 18.25 26.85
C LEU A 565 16.90 18.46 26.93
N THR A 566 16.12 17.83 26.05
CA THR A 566 14.67 18.01 25.96
C THR A 566 13.99 16.95 25.09
N ASN A 567 12.69 16.76 25.28
CA ASN A 567 11.84 16.11 24.27
C ASN A 567 11.44 17.15 23.21
N PHE A 568 12.02 17.03 22.01
CA PHE A 568 11.76 17.99 20.93
C PHE A 568 10.29 18.05 20.49
N ASP A 569 9.47 17.01 20.70
CA ASP A 569 8.04 17.06 20.34
C ASP A 569 7.24 18.03 21.25
N GLU A 570 7.69 18.26 22.50
CA GLU A 570 7.10 19.23 23.43
C GLU A 570 7.54 20.68 23.15
N VAL A 571 8.64 20.87 22.41
CA VAL A 571 9.18 22.21 22.09
C VAL A 571 8.36 22.87 20.99
N GLN A 572 7.79 24.05 21.29
CA GLN A 572 6.99 24.85 20.36
C GLN A 572 7.84 25.31 19.14
N PRO A 573 7.35 25.13 17.90
CA PRO A 573 8.03 25.61 16.71
C PRO A 573 7.70 27.07 16.40
N TYR A 574 8.73 27.86 16.08
CA TYR A 574 8.61 29.18 15.48
C TYR A 574 8.61 29.04 13.96
N LYS A 575 7.55 29.50 13.29
CA LYS A 575 7.46 29.54 11.82
C LYS A 575 8.18 30.80 11.31
N ILE A 576 9.24 30.62 10.52
CA ILE A 576 10.06 31.71 9.97
C ILE A 576 10.13 31.63 8.44
N LEU A 577 10.46 32.74 7.78
CA LEU A 577 10.71 32.74 6.32
C LEU A 577 12.07 32.09 6.02
N LYS A 578 12.16 31.28 4.97
CA LYS A 578 13.44 30.70 4.49
C LYS A 578 14.50 31.78 4.24
N SER A 579 14.08 32.89 3.66
CA SER A 579 14.90 34.07 3.32
C SER A 579 15.13 35.04 4.48
N GLU A 580 14.64 34.77 5.70
CA GLU A 580 14.91 35.61 6.87
C GLU A 580 16.39 35.52 7.25
N THR A 581 17.05 36.65 7.49
CA THR A 581 18.46 36.68 7.89
C THR A 581 18.63 36.35 9.38
N TYR A 582 19.72 35.69 9.76
CA TYR A 582 19.99 35.33 11.16
C TYR A 582 19.89 36.50 12.14
N GLY A 583 20.33 37.71 11.77
CA GLY A 583 20.21 38.89 12.62
C GLY A 583 18.76 39.28 12.93
N VAL A 584 17.86 39.18 11.94
CA VAL A 584 16.42 39.44 12.11
C VAL A 584 15.78 38.34 12.95
N PHE A 585 16.10 37.07 12.70
CA PHE A 585 15.65 35.96 13.54
C PHE A 585 16.11 36.12 15.00
N LYS A 586 17.39 36.47 15.21
CA LYS A 586 17.99 36.67 16.53
C LYS A 586 17.30 37.80 17.29
N GLU A 587 16.94 38.88 16.62
CA GLU A 587 16.22 40.02 17.20
C GLU A 587 14.72 39.75 17.41
N ASN A 588 14.09 38.95 16.55
CA ASN A 588 12.72 38.46 16.77
C ASN A 588 12.64 37.59 18.04
N ILE A 589 13.62 36.70 18.25
CA ILE A 589 13.69 35.85 19.45
C ILE A 589 14.11 36.68 20.70
N SER A 590 14.99 37.67 20.57
CA SER A 590 15.41 38.56 21.67
C SER A 590 14.22 39.27 22.32
N GLN A 591 13.29 39.76 21.49
CA GLN A 591 12.04 40.41 21.92
C GLN A 591 11.04 39.41 22.54
N ILE A 592 10.95 38.18 22.04
CA ILE A 592 10.05 37.15 22.57
C ILE A 592 10.45 36.71 23.98
N PHE A 593 11.75 36.56 24.26
CA PHE A 593 12.24 36.19 25.61
C PHE A 593 12.60 37.38 26.50
N ASN A 594 12.54 38.62 25.98
CA ASN A 594 12.93 39.86 26.67
C ASN A 594 14.37 39.79 27.22
N ILE A 595 15.31 39.42 26.35
CA ILE A 595 16.75 39.32 26.62
C ILE A 595 17.49 40.08 25.49
N PRO A 596 18.51 40.92 25.75
CA PRO A 596 19.25 41.62 24.70
C PRO A 596 19.90 40.66 23.70
N SER A 597 19.85 40.96 22.40
CA SER A 597 20.38 40.09 21.36
C SER A 597 21.91 39.91 21.44
N GLU A 598 22.65 40.82 22.06
CA GLU A 598 24.09 40.67 22.33
C GLU A 598 24.40 39.67 23.47
N GLN A 599 23.41 39.34 24.32
CA GLN A 599 23.52 38.35 25.40
C GLN A 599 23.05 36.95 24.99
N ILE A 600 22.60 36.77 23.75
CA ILE A 600 22.12 35.50 23.19
C ILE A 600 23.14 34.93 22.21
N ARG A 601 23.41 33.63 22.31
CA ARG A 601 24.13 32.82 21.30
C ARG A 601 23.30 31.57 21.00
N PHE A 602 23.13 31.25 19.72
CA PHE A 602 22.42 30.04 19.31
C PHE A 602 23.40 28.93 18.96
N TRP A 603 23.21 27.77 19.56
CA TRP A 603 23.94 26.54 19.21
C TRP A 603 23.07 25.62 18.37
N VAL A 604 23.63 25.05 17.33
CA VAL A 604 22.96 24.10 16.45
C VAL A 604 22.97 22.72 17.09
N PHE A 605 21.81 22.08 17.19
CA PHE A 605 21.73 20.67 17.57
C PHE A 605 22.05 19.77 16.37
N VAL A 606 22.84 18.71 16.56
CA VAL A 606 23.10 17.67 15.56
C VAL A 606 22.63 16.29 16.04
N ASN A 607 22.37 15.39 15.10
CA ASN A 607 22.12 13.98 15.37
C ASN A 607 23.46 13.22 15.38
N ARG A 608 23.99 12.90 16.56
CA ARG A 608 25.27 12.17 16.71
C ARG A 608 25.13 10.68 16.36
N GLN A 609 26.25 10.00 16.06
CA GLN A 609 26.26 8.60 15.60
C GLN A 609 25.67 7.59 16.61
N ASN A 610 25.74 7.91 17.91
CA ASN A 610 25.13 7.19 19.01
C ASN A 610 23.60 7.36 19.12
N LYS A 611 22.97 8.09 18.18
CA LYS A 611 21.54 8.49 18.14
C LYS A 611 21.11 9.52 19.20
N THR A 612 22.05 10.24 19.79
CA THR A 612 21.75 11.38 20.69
C THR A 612 21.64 12.68 19.90
N VAL A 613 20.93 13.66 20.46
CA VAL A 613 20.71 14.99 19.85
C VAL A 613 21.25 16.06 20.78
N ARG A 614 22.46 16.55 20.48
CA ARG A 614 23.21 17.51 21.32
C ARG A 614 23.52 18.81 20.57
N PRO A 615 23.65 19.94 21.28
CA PRO A 615 24.36 21.10 20.74
C PRO A 615 25.76 20.68 20.27
N ASP A 616 26.27 21.29 19.20
CA ASP A 616 27.52 20.85 18.55
C ASP A 616 28.40 22.04 18.15
N ALA A 617 27.81 23.06 17.52
CA ALA A 617 28.51 24.27 17.12
C ALA A 617 27.63 25.53 17.34
N PRO A 618 28.21 26.66 17.76
CA PRO A 618 27.50 27.94 17.79
C PRO A 618 27.33 28.48 16.37
N ILE A 619 26.20 29.12 16.06
CA ILE A 619 26.05 29.91 14.84
C ILE A 619 26.98 31.13 14.95
N PRO A 620 27.95 31.32 14.04
CA PRO A 620 28.87 32.45 14.12
C PRO A 620 28.18 33.80 13.91
N GLU A 621 28.57 34.83 14.66
CA GLU A 621 28.05 36.20 14.48
C GLU A 621 28.38 36.78 13.09
N SER A 622 29.34 36.20 12.36
CA SER A 622 29.59 36.53 10.94
C SER A 622 28.44 36.17 10.00
N PHE A 623 27.51 35.29 10.42
CA PHE A 623 26.34 34.88 9.64
C PHE A 623 25.11 35.77 9.86
N VAL A 624 25.22 36.91 10.56
CA VAL A 624 24.10 37.85 10.81
C VAL A 624 23.33 38.26 9.54
N ASN A 625 24.01 38.35 8.38
CA ASN A 625 23.39 38.68 7.09
C ASN A 625 23.06 37.45 6.21
N THR A 626 23.38 36.24 6.66
CA THR A 626 23.11 34.97 5.96
C THR A 626 21.67 34.54 6.21
N SER A 627 21.03 33.88 5.23
CA SER A 627 19.65 33.40 5.39
C SER A 627 19.57 32.20 6.33
N MET A 628 18.44 32.07 7.03
CA MET A 628 18.18 30.94 7.92
C MET A 628 18.09 29.61 7.17
N GLU A 629 17.66 29.61 5.90
CA GLU A 629 17.74 28.44 5.01
C GLU A 629 19.19 28.02 4.71
N GLU A 630 20.08 28.96 4.38
CA GLU A 630 21.49 28.65 4.10
C GLU A 630 22.20 28.10 5.35
N ILE A 631 21.93 28.69 6.52
CA ILE A 631 22.46 28.20 7.81
C ILE A 631 21.90 26.82 8.13
N PHE A 632 20.60 26.58 7.90
CA PHE A 632 19.97 25.27 8.07
C PHE A 632 20.65 24.22 7.18
N THR A 633 20.78 24.48 5.88
CA THR A 633 21.43 23.58 4.91
C THR A 633 22.88 23.28 5.27
N ASN A 634 23.65 24.31 5.64
CA ASN A 634 25.08 24.17 5.92
C ASN A 634 25.38 23.53 7.29
N MET A 635 24.57 23.78 8.33
CA MET A 635 24.89 23.35 9.70
C MET A 635 24.05 22.17 10.24
N THR A 636 22.86 21.87 9.72
CA THR A 636 21.97 20.81 10.26
C THR A 636 21.81 19.58 9.38
N SER A 637 22.79 19.32 8.49
CA SER A 637 22.67 18.33 7.41
C SER A 637 21.92 17.03 7.80
N ARG A 638 20.86 16.71 7.03
CA ARG A 638 19.91 15.59 7.24
C ARG A 638 18.85 15.76 8.34
N GLN A 639 18.55 16.97 8.80
CA GLN A 639 17.36 17.25 9.63
C GLN A 639 16.19 17.80 8.80
N SER A 640 14.96 17.60 9.30
CA SER A 640 13.71 18.10 8.70
C SER A 640 13.11 19.32 9.42
N VAL A 641 13.66 19.69 10.58
CA VAL A 641 13.27 20.81 11.42
C VAL A 641 14.54 21.36 12.05
N MET A 642 14.77 22.67 12.01
CA MET A 642 15.95 23.26 12.63
C MET A 642 15.79 23.25 14.15
N LYS A 643 16.81 22.78 14.86
CA LYS A 643 16.84 22.69 16.32
C LYS A 643 17.97 23.54 16.84
N LEU A 644 17.66 24.53 17.68
CA LEU A 644 18.63 25.43 18.29
C LEU A 644 18.55 25.39 19.81
N TYR A 645 19.70 25.42 20.48
CA TYR A 645 19.79 25.75 21.90
C TYR A 645 20.08 27.25 22.05
N MET A 646 19.32 27.94 22.89
CA MET A 646 19.51 29.35 23.21
C MET A 646 20.38 29.47 24.46
N GLU A 647 21.67 29.74 24.25
CA GLU A 647 22.59 30.11 25.30
C GLU A 647 22.37 31.58 25.67
N VAL A 648 22.33 31.87 26.97
CA VAL A 648 22.22 33.21 27.54
C VAL A 648 23.41 33.43 28.47
N ALA A 649 24.11 34.56 28.33
CA ALA A 649 25.30 34.86 29.11
C ALA A 649 24.96 35.46 30.49
N ASP A 650 25.27 34.75 31.58
CA ASP A 650 25.00 35.19 32.96
C ASP A 650 25.68 36.53 33.32
N LYS A 651 26.92 36.75 32.85
CA LYS A 651 27.77 37.92 33.12
C LYS A 651 28.78 38.12 31.98
N PRO A 652 29.25 39.36 31.71
CA PRO A 652 30.35 39.57 30.78
C PRO A 652 31.66 39.00 31.34
N ILE A 653 32.34 38.19 30.55
CA ILE A 653 33.69 37.70 30.82
C ILE A 653 34.67 38.85 30.54
N ASN A 654 35.58 39.11 31.48
CA ASN A 654 36.66 40.12 31.37
C ASN A 654 36.19 41.52 30.92
N ASP A 655 35.01 41.95 31.40
CA ASP A 655 34.36 43.24 31.12
C ASP A 655 34.09 43.57 29.63
N LYS A 656 34.30 42.62 28.70
CA LYS A 656 34.23 42.89 27.24
C LYS A 656 33.66 41.78 26.35
N THR A 657 33.62 40.53 26.81
CA THR A 657 33.23 39.37 25.97
C THR A 657 32.14 38.57 26.67
N TRP A 658 30.97 38.38 26.05
CA TRP A 658 29.86 37.65 26.70
C TRP A 658 30.06 36.13 26.72
N PHE A 659 30.83 35.59 25.79
CA PHE A 659 31.05 34.16 25.61
C PHE A 659 32.53 33.89 25.28
N PRO A 660 33.06 32.68 25.52
CA PRO A 660 34.39 32.30 25.07
C PRO A 660 34.54 32.31 23.54
N GLU A 661 35.79 32.52 23.11
CA GLU A 661 36.29 32.24 21.76
C GLU A 661 37.02 30.87 21.79
N GLY A 662 36.88 30.09 20.72
CA GLY A 662 37.04 28.62 20.78
C GLY A 662 38.47 28.07 20.83
N GLY A 663 38.59 26.80 21.25
CA GLY A 663 39.81 25.99 21.15
C GLY A 663 40.16 25.24 22.44
N GLU A 664 40.14 25.94 23.58
CA GLU A 664 40.55 25.40 24.89
C GLU A 664 39.37 25.04 25.82
N HIS A 665 38.17 25.51 25.50
CA HIS A 665 36.97 25.40 26.33
C HIS A 665 35.85 24.68 25.58
N GLU A 666 35.15 23.76 26.27
CA GLU A 666 33.91 23.12 25.78
C GLU A 666 32.71 23.53 26.64
N ILE A 667 31.52 23.58 26.04
CA ILE A 667 30.24 23.76 26.74
C ILE A 667 29.67 22.41 27.17
N VAL A 668 29.49 22.21 28.48
CA VAL A 668 28.82 21.01 29.04
C VAL A 668 27.56 21.38 29.81
N PHE A 669 26.63 20.44 29.87
CA PHE A 669 25.33 20.58 30.51
C PHE A 669 25.29 19.78 31.80
N LEU A 670 24.71 20.34 32.86
CA LEU A 670 24.72 19.71 34.18
C LEU A 670 23.32 19.24 34.59
N LYS A 671 23.19 17.97 34.97
CA LYS A 671 21.99 17.41 35.63
C LYS A 671 22.34 16.96 37.05
N TYR A 672 21.58 17.40 38.03
CA TYR A 672 21.64 16.83 39.39
C TYR A 672 20.53 15.81 39.59
N PHE A 673 20.86 14.61 40.06
CA PHE A 673 19.86 13.63 40.50
C PHE A 673 19.58 13.79 42.00
N ASP A 674 18.29 13.78 42.36
CA ASP A 674 17.82 13.78 43.74
C ASP A 674 17.22 12.40 44.09
N PRO A 675 17.95 11.53 44.82
CA PRO A 675 17.46 10.21 45.21
C PRO A 675 16.22 10.24 46.10
N ASP A 676 15.99 11.31 46.89
CA ASP A 676 14.82 11.42 47.76
C ASP A 676 13.57 11.84 46.96
N LYS A 677 13.71 12.73 45.97
CA LYS A 677 12.62 13.15 45.07
C LYS A 677 12.37 12.18 43.90
N GLN A 678 13.34 11.34 43.51
CA GLN A 678 13.32 10.53 42.29
C GLN A 678 13.15 11.38 41.02
N ALA A 679 13.99 12.41 40.88
CA ALA A 679 13.94 13.37 39.78
C ALA A 679 15.32 13.97 39.45
N PHE A 680 15.49 14.42 38.21
CA PHE A 680 16.59 15.29 37.79
C PHE A 680 16.23 16.78 37.94
N GLU A 681 17.26 17.61 38.16
CA GLU A 681 17.22 19.06 38.13
C GLU A 681 18.36 19.55 37.21
N GLY A 682 18.02 20.13 36.06
CA GLY A 682 19.00 20.69 35.13
C GLY A 682 19.56 22.03 35.63
N LEU A 683 20.88 22.16 35.73
CA LEU A 683 21.59 23.33 36.28
C LEU A 683 22.23 24.22 35.19
N GLY A 684 21.66 24.15 33.98
CA GLY A 684 22.13 24.86 32.80
C GLY A 684 23.48 24.36 32.28
N GLN A 685 24.09 25.24 31.48
CA GLN A 685 25.39 25.06 30.85
C GLN A 685 26.56 25.50 31.75
N LEU A 686 27.77 25.03 31.43
CA LEU A 686 29.04 25.42 32.04
C LEU A 686 30.16 25.26 31.01
N TYR A 687 31.10 26.21 30.96
CA TYR A 687 32.35 26.03 30.20
C TYR A 687 33.42 25.33 31.05
N ILE A 688 34.02 24.28 30.51
CA ILE A 688 35.11 23.51 31.11
C ILE A 688 36.37 23.60 30.24
N GLN A 689 37.56 23.42 30.83
CA GLN A 689 38.81 23.34 30.07
C GLN A 689 39.27 21.89 29.93
N LYS A 690 39.59 21.48 28.69
CA LYS A 690 39.95 20.08 28.33
C LYS A 690 41.04 19.48 29.21
N SER A 691 42.05 20.28 29.54
CA SER A 691 43.25 19.89 30.30
C SER A 691 43.08 19.85 31.83
N HIS A 692 41.95 20.32 32.37
CA HIS A 692 41.66 20.23 33.80
C HIS A 692 41.06 18.88 34.19
N LYS A 693 41.15 18.52 35.47
CA LYS A 693 40.60 17.26 35.96
C LYS A 693 39.12 17.36 36.27
N VAL A 694 38.42 16.25 36.10
CA VAL A 694 37.00 16.12 36.44
C VAL A 694 36.77 16.46 37.93
N GLY A 695 37.69 16.05 38.80
CA GLY A 695 37.63 16.35 40.24
C GLY A 695 37.75 17.84 40.61
N ASP A 696 38.43 18.65 39.79
CA ASP A 696 38.68 20.07 40.09
C ASP A 696 37.38 20.90 40.06
N TYR A 697 36.39 20.46 39.26
CA TYR A 697 35.10 21.14 39.08
C TYR A 697 34.02 20.74 40.10
N THR A 698 34.29 19.78 40.98
CA THR A 698 33.34 19.36 42.04
C THR A 698 32.81 20.54 42.88
N ARG A 699 33.67 21.51 43.21
CA ARG A 699 33.30 22.74 43.91
C ARG A 699 32.30 23.59 43.11
N VAL A 700 32.53 23.74 41.81
CA VAL A 700 31.66 24.50 40.89
C VAL A 700 30.28 23.83 40.78
N PHE A 701 30.23 22.50 40.79
CA PHE A 701 28.98 21.74 40.77
C PHE A 701 28.21 21.91 42.10
N CYS A 702 28.89 21.87 43.25
CA CYS A 702 28.31 22.21 44.55
C CYS A 702 27.75 23.65 44.56
N GLU A 703 28.50 24.62 44.08
CA GLU A 703 28.10 26.03 44.02
C GLU A 703 26.88 26.25 43.11
N LYS A 704 26.88 25.69 41.88
CA LYS A 704 25.71 25.73 40.98
C LYS A 704 24.47 25.07 41.57
N LYS A 705 24.62 24.05 42.45
CA LYS A 705 23.49 23.36 43.09
C LYS A 705 23.00 24.02 44.38
N GLY A 706 23.85 24.82 45.04
CA GLY A 706 23.61 25.39 46.36
C GLY A 706 24.02 24.48 47.53
N PHE A 707 25.05 23.65 47.36
CA PHE A 707 25.63 22.80 48.40
C PHE A 707 26.92 23.41 48.99
N PRO A 708 27.31 23.04 50.23
CA PRO A 708 28.66 23.31 50.75
C PRO A 708 29.75 22.81 49.79
N SER A 709 30.77 23.63 49.53
CA SER A 709 31.82 23.37 48.54
C SER A 709 32.72 22.15 48.83
N ASP A 710 32.56 21.52 49.99
CA ASP A 710 33.22 20.30 50.45
C ASP A 710 32.31 19.05 50.40
N THR A 711 31.06 19.18 49.93
CA THR A 711 30.11 18.06 49.79
C THR A 711 30.67 17.01 48.81
N PRO A 712 30.84 15.74 49.22
CA PRO A 712 31.29 14.68 48.31
C PRO A 712 30.22 14.36 47.25
N LEU A 713 30.64 14.33 45.98
CA LEU A 713 29.77 14.05 44.83
C LEU A 713 30.21 12.77 44.09
N GLU A 714 29.25 12.10 43.47
CA GLU A 714 29.51 11.15 42.39
C GLU A 714 29.17 11.79 41.04
N LEU A 715 30.01 11.53 40.03
CA LEU A 715 29.94 12.14 38.71
C LEU A 715 29.79 11.05 37.64
N TYR A 716 28.87 11.27 36.69
CA TYR A 716 28.51 10.32 35.64
C TYR A 716 28.35 11.07 34.31
N GLU A 717 28.81 10.47 33.21
CA GLU A 717 28.58 10.96 31.86
C GLU A 717 27.33 10.31 31.25
N GLU A 718 26.48 11.13 30.64
CA GLU A 718 25.25 10.68 29.96
C GLU A 718 25.52 10.45 28.45
N ILE A 719 26.03 9.26 28.11
CA ILE A 719 26.57 8.97 26.76
C ILE A 719 25.48 8.56 25.75
N LYS A 720 24.58 7.65 26.13
CA LYS A 720 23.39 7.24 25.36
C LYS A 720 22.36 6.56 26.30
N PRO A 721 21.07 6.38 25.94
CA PRO A 721 20.02 5.92 26.88
C PRO A 721 20.20 4.57 27.60
N ASN A 722 21.26 3.80 27.30
CA ASN A 722 21.64 2.57 28.00
C ASN A 722 23.16 2.52 28.32
N MET A 723 23.81 3.68 28.45
CA MET A 723 25.24 3.82 28.73
C MET A 723 25.45 5.12 29.50
N ILE A 724 25.56 4.99 30.82
CA ILE A 724 25.80 6.08 31.76
C ILE A 724 27.06 5.67 32.54
N GLU A 725 28.18 6.33 32.31
CA GLU A 725 29.49 5.87 32.81
C GLU A 725 30.00 6.75 33.93
N LYS A 726 30.63 6.15 34.94
CA LYS A 726 31.11 6.87 36.12
C LYS A 726 32.45 7.52 35.82
N MET A 727 32.53 8.84 35.95
CA MET A 727 33.74 9.60 35.62
C MET A 727 34.81 9.42 36.71
N ASP A 728 36.08 9.30 36.31
CA ASP A 728 37.22 9.29 37.23
C ASP A 728 37.63 10.73 37.60
N PRO A 729 37.57 11.15 38.87
CA PRO A 729 37.99 12.49 39.29
C PRO A 729 39.47 12.82 39.03
N ILE A 730 40.33 11.82 38.81
CA ILE A 730 41.77 11.98 38.57
C ILE A 730 42.07 12.30 37.10
N SER A 731 41.22 11.84 36.19
CA SER A 731 41.33 12.01 34.74
C SER A 731 40.97 13.44 34.30
N THR A 732 41.51 13.86 33.16
CA THR A 732 41.13 15.13 32.51
C THR A 732 39.90 14.97 31.62
N PHE A 733 39.18 16.06 31.34
CA PHE A 733 38.02 16.01 30.45
C PHE A 733 38.38 15.53 29.03
N GLU A 734 39.59 15.86 28.55
CA GLU A 734 40.16 15.31 27.30
C GLU A 734 40.34 13.78 27.35
N GLN A 735 40.77 13.23 28.50
CA GLN A 735 40.91 11.78 28.70
C GLN A 735 39.56 11.07 28.90
N SER A 736 38.50 11.81 29.20
CA SER A 736 37.12 11.33 29.20
C SER A 736 36.40 11.61 27.87
N GLU A 737 37.12 11.99 26.80
CA GLU A 737 36.60 12.27 25.45
C GLU A 737 35.49 13.34 25.36
N ILE A 738 35.29 14.15 26.42
CA ILE A 738 34.19 15.12 26.56
C ILE A 738 34.27 16.26 25.52
N GLN A 739 33.12 16.56 24.91
CA GLN A 739 32.94 17.51 23.81
C GLN A 739 31.82 18.52 24.08
N ASP A 740 31.81 19.62 23.32
CA ASP A 740 30.70 20.58 23.21
C ASP A 740 29.33 19.86 23.13
N GLY A 741 28.44 20.14 24.09
CA GLY A 741 27.11 19.56 24.18
C GLY A 741 26.98 18.31 25.06
N ASP A 742 28.06 17.82 25.69
CA ASP A 742 27.96 16.68 26.60
C ASP A 742 27.31 17.00 27.95
N ILE A 743 26.71 15.97 28.57
CA ILE A 743 25.92 16.13 29.79
C ILE A 743 26.59 15.34 30.92
N ILE A 744 26.91 16.05 32.00
CA ILE A 744 27.44 15.48 33.25
C ILE A 744 26.29 15.41 34.25
N CYS A 745 25.91 14.19 34.59
CA CYS A 745 24.99 13.87 35.67
C CYS A 745 25.76 13.75 36.99
N PHE A 746 25.23 14.31 38.08
CA PHE A 746 25.84 14.14 39.40
C PHE A 746 24.85 14.01 40.55
N GLN A 747 25.30 13.38 41.63
CA GLN A 747 24.55 13.23 42.88
C GLN A 747 25.50 13.35 44.08
N LYS A 748 24.96 13.40 45.29
CA LYS A 748 25.77 13.24 46.51
C LYS A 748 26.21 11.79 46.66
N ILE A 749 27.38 11.57 47.26
CA ILE A 749 27.73 10.25 47.82
C ILE A 749 26.75 9.97 48.96
N LEU A 750 26.05 8.84 48.90
CA LEU A 750 25.14 8.36 49.93
C LEU A 750 25.85 7.43 50.91
N THR A 751 25.38 7.39 52.16
CA THR A 751 25.81 6.39 53.15
C THR A 751 25.11 5.05 52.95
N ASP A 752 25.69 3.96 53.47
CA ASP A 752 25.08 2.62 53.41
C ASP A 752 23.66 2.57 54.02
N GLU A 753 23.43 3.34 55.09
CA GLU A 753 22.10 3.46 55.73
C GLU A 753 21.08 4.14 54.80
N GLU A 754 21.50 5.15 54.05
CA GLU A 754 20.66 5.81 53.05
C GLU A 754 20.39 4.88 51.86
N ILE A 755 21.41 4.21 51.32
CA ILE A 755 21.26 3.23 50.23
C ILE A 755 20.26 2.13 50.63
N GLN A 756 20.36 1.60 51.86
CA GLN A 756 19.41 0.63 52.40
C GLN A 756 17.99 1.22 52.56
N LYS A 757 17.86 2.47 53.03
CA LYS A 757 16.58 3.20 53.12
C LYS A 757 15.92 3.39 51.73
N HIS A 758 16.67 3.77 50.69
CA HIS A 758 16.15 3.90 49.33
C HIS A 758 15.73 2.54 48.75
N THR A 759 16.60 1.53 48.89
CA THR A 759 16.35 0.15 48.43
C THR A 759 15.10 -0.46 49.08
N THR A 760 14.95 -0.33 50.40
CA THR A 760 13.78 -0.83 51.15
C THR A 760 12.48 -0.12 50.75
N ALA A 761 12.58 1.13 50.29
CA ALA A 761 11.45 1.91 49.76
C ALA A 761 11.22 1.70 48.24
N GLY A 762 11.96 0.82 47.56
CA GLY A 762 11.87 0.58 46.11
C GLY A 762 12.35 1.74 45.23
N ARG A 763 13.01 2.74 45.82
CA ARG A 763 13.53 3.95 45.17
C ARG A 763 14.93 3.69 44.61
N CYS A 764 15.21 4.27 43.44
CA CYS A 764 16.53 4.23 42.81
C CYS A 764 17.50 5.10 43.62
N PHE A 765 18.69 4.60 43.95
CA PHE A 765 19.68 5.33 44.76
C PHE A 765 20.86 5.89 43.95
N ASP A 766 21.03 5.42 42.71
CA ASP A 766 22.01 5.95 41.77
C ASP A 766 21.37 6.41 40.44
N ILE A 767 22.13 7.22 39.70
CA ILE A 767 21.77 7.76 38.38
C ILE A 767 21.53 6.66 37.33
N PRO A 768 22.40 5.63 37.16
CA PRO A 768 22.15 4.54 36.20
C PRO A 768 20.82 3.81 36.42
N GLN A 769 20.51 3.39 37.66
CA GLN A 769 19.23 2.76 37.99
C GLN A 769 18.04 3.68 37.72
N PHE A 770 18.18 4.98 37.97
CA PHE A 770 17.11 5.92 37.69
C PHE A 770 16.84 6.04 36.19
N TYR A 771 17.89 6.14 35.35
CA TYR A 771 17.76 6.09 33.89
C TYR A 771 17.17 4.77 33.40
N GLU A 772 17.62 3.62 33.92
CA GLU A 772 17.01 2.33 33.62
C GLU A 772 15.53 2.26 34.01
N SER A 773 15.09 3.03 35.01
CA SER A 773 13.68 3.09 35.43
C SER A 773 12.77 3.88 34.47
N LEU A 774 13.34 4.70 33.56
CA LEU A 774 12.58 5.56 32.65
C LEU A 774 12.26 4.88 31.30
N ILE A 775 11.22 5.37 30.64
CA ILE A 775 10.79 4.98 29.29
C ILE A 775 10.06 6.15 28.62
N THR A 776 10.32 6.38 27.33
CA THR A 776 9.52 7.30 26.51
C THR A 776 8.32 6.55 25.95
N VAL A 777 7.13 7.13 26.06
CA VAL A 777 5.85 6.52 25.65
C VAL A 777 5.08 7.49 24.78
N SER A 778 4.69 7.02 23.59
CA SER A 778 3.92 7.80 22.62
C SER A 778 2.41 7.72 22.89
N PHE A 779 1.71 8.84 22.77
CA PHE A 779 0.26 8.95 22.95
C PHE A 779 -0.38 9.48 21.67
N LYS A 780 -1.40 8.78 21.18
CA LYS A 780 -2.14 9.12 19.93
C LYS A 780 -3.64 9.19 20.18
N LEU A 781 -4.34 10.17 19.62
CA LEU A 781 -5.80 10.22 19.70
C LEU A 781 -6.44 9.09 18.88
N LYS A 782 -7.53 8.51 19.40
CA LYS A 782 -8.21 7.31 18.85
C LYS A 782 -9.30 7.60 17.79
N LEU A 783 -9.52 8.86 17.39
CA LEU A 783 -10.58 9.23 16.44
C LEU A 783 -10.22 8.85 15.00
N LYS A 784 -11.25 8.72 14.13
CA LYS A 784 -11.08 8.33 12.72
C LYS A 784 -10.40 9.41 11.87
N ASP A 785 -10.61 10.68 12.19
CA ASP A 785 -9.96 11.80 11.51
C ASP A 785 -8.54 12.01 12.04
N ARG A 786 -7.56 11.75 11.18
CA ARG A 786 -6.12 11.81 11.51
C ARG A 786 -5.58 13.24 11.46
N ASP A 787 -5.83 14.06 12.49
CA ASP A 787 -4.98 15.25 12.72
C ASP A 787 -3.62 14.80 13.29
N PRO A 788 -2.49 14.97 12.57
CA PRO A 788 -1.17 14.59 13.07
C PRO A 788 -0.73 15.39 14.31
N LYS A 789 -1.37 16.52 14.64
CA LYS A 789 -1.11 17.28 15.88
C LYS A 789 -1.62 16.58 17.14
N SER A 790 -2.35 15.46 17.01
CA SER A 790 -2.88 14.67 18.11
C SER A 790 -1.94 13.56 18.63
N LYS A 791 -0.67 13.57 18.20
CA LYS A 791 0.42 12.77 18.77
C LYS A 791 1.32 13.63 19.67
N PHE A 792 1.65 13.12 20.85
CA PHE A 792 2.74 13.62 21.70
C PHE A 792 3.40 12.45 22.43
N ASP A 793 4.67 12.58 22.79
CA ASP A 793 5.42 11.55 23.52
C ASP A 793 5.78 12.10 24.91
N LEU A 794 5.82 11.25 25.94
CA LEU A 794 6.19 11.64 27.31
C LEU A 794 7.24 10.69 27.89
N VAL A 795 8.15 11.23 28.71
CA VAL A 795 9.07 10.43 29.53
C VAL A 795 8.41 10.08 30.86
N LEU A 796 8.27 8.78 31.13
CA LEU A 796 7.55 8.22 32.28
C LEU A 796 8.43 7.16 32.98
N SER A 797 8.18 6.85 34.25
CA SER A 797 8.84 5.69 34.88
C SER A 797 8.08 4.39 34.60
N LYS A 798 8.82 3.34 34.25
CA LYS A 798 8.35 1.95 34.09
C LYS A 798 7.57 1.43 35.31
N LYS A 799 7.83 1.99 36.50
CA LYS A 799 7.18 1.67 37.78
C LYS A 799 5.82 2.38 38.01
N TRP A 800 5.44 3.37 37.20
CA TRP A 800 4.20 4.13 37.41
C TRP A 800 2.95 3.30 37.16
N THR A 801 1.90 3.50 37.98
CA THR A 801 0.59 2.86 37.79
C THR A 801 -0.28 3.61 36.78
N TYR A 802 -1.40 3.01 36.37
CA TYR A 802 -2.40 3.66 35.49
C TYR A 802 -2.76 5.08 35.94
N ASP A 803 -3.05 5.27 37.23
CA ASP A 803 -3.43 6.57 37.80
C ASP A 803 -2.30 7.61 37.77
N MET A 804 -1.04 7.19 37.75
CA MET A 804 0.11 8.10 37.65
C MET A 804 0.33 8.51 36.19
N VAL A 805 0.24 7.57 35.25
CA VAL A 805 0.30 7.83 33.80
C VAL A 805 -0.86 8.73 33.37
N ALA A 806 -2.09 8.41 33.81
CA ALA A 806 -3.29 9.20 33.53
C ALA A 806 -3.16 10.64 34.04
N LYS A 807 -2.56 10.87 35.22
CA LYS A 807 -2.31 12.23 35.74
C LYS A 807 -1.30 13.01 34.91
N ALA A 808 -0.22 12.39 34.47
CA ALA A 808 0.79 13.05 33.63
C ALA A 808 0.21 13.44 32.26
N VAL A 809 -0.50 12.52 31.62
CA VAL A 809 -1.18 12.77 30.33
C VAL A 809 -2.29 13.82 30.48
N ALA A 810 -3.07 13.77 31.55
CA ALA A 810 -4.11 14.75 31.83
C ALA A 810 -3.57 16.16 32.13
N ALA A 811 -2.40 16.26 32.77
CA ALA A 811 -1.71 17.53 32.97
C ALA A 811 -1.22 18.13 31.63
N HIS A 812 -0.64 17.30 30.75
CA HIS A 812 -0.22 17.73 29.41
C HIS A 812 -1.43 18.19 28.55
N LEU A 813 -2.55 17.46 28.61
CA LEU A 813 -3.78 17.76 27.87
C LEU A 813 -4.72 18.77 28.56
N SER A 814 -4.41 19.23 29.78
CA SER A 814 -5.27 20.10 30.61
C SER A 814 -6.71 19.59 30.84
N ILE A 815 -6.85 18.30 31.18
CA ILE A 815 -8.15 17.61 31.40
C ILE A 815 -8.20 16.86 32.75
N ASP A 816 -9.35 16.24 33.05
CA ASP A 816 -9.53 15.35 34.21
C ASP A 816 -8.90 13.96 33.96
N PRO A 817 -7.98 13.48 34.82
CA PRO A 817 -7.41 12.12 34.72
C PRO A 817 -8.45 11.00 34.69
N LEU A 818 -9.61 11.16 35.34
CA LEU A 818 -10.67 10.15 35.36
C LEU A 818 -11.48 10.09 34.05
N LYS A 819 -11.28 11.03 33.12
CA LYS A 819 -11.87 11.02 31.78
C LYS A 819 -10.94 10.41 30.72
N LEU A 820 -9.72 10.00 31.06
CA LEU A 820 -8.81 9.34 30.12
C LEU A 820 -9.01 7.83 30.11
N ARG A 821 -9.12 7.26 28.91
CA ARG A 821 -9.04 5.82 28.67
C ARG A 821 -7.91 5.50 27.69
N PHE A 822 -7.02 4.60 28.08
CA PHE A 822 -5.92 4.13 27.24
C PHE A 822 -6.26 2.81 26.53
N THR A 823 -5.74 2.64 25.32
CA THR A 823 -5.86 1.46 24.48
C THR A 823 -4.46 1.08 23.98
N SER A 824 -4.05 -0.16 24.21
CA SER A 824 -2.79 -0.70 23.68
C SER A 824 -2.80 -0.73 22.14
N MET A 825 -1.63 -0.74 21.51
CA MET A 825 -1.48 -1.00 20.07
C MET A 825 -0.77 -2.33 19.81
N PHE A 826 -0.82 -2.81 18.57
CA PHE A 826 0.12 -3.84 18.11
C PHE A 826 1.52 -3.22 17.92
N SER A 827 2.58 -3.98 18.15
CA SER A 827 3.97 -3.49 18.08
C SER A 827 4.48 -3.28 16.65
N THR A 828 3.82 -3.89 15.66
CA THR A 828 4.22 -3.90 14.23
C THR A 828 3.23 -3.22 13.30
N THR A 829 1.99 -3.02 13.72
CA THR A 829 0.93 -2.35 12.96
C THR A 829 0.30 -1.26 13.84
N ASP A 830 0.12 -0.06 13.29
CA ASP A 830 -0.37 1.12 14.02
C ASP A 830 -1.89 1.06 14.21
N VAL A 831 -2.34 0.01 14.90
CA VAL A 831 -3.73 -0.41 15.04
C VAL A 831 -4.05 -0.58 16.53
N PRO A 832 -5.14 0.03 17.04
CA PRO A 832 -5.60 -0.19 18.41
C PRO A 832 -5.93 -1.67 18.65
N LYS A 833 -5.39 -2.25 19.73
CA LYS A 833 -5.51 -3.66 20.09
C LYS A 833 -6.57 -3.91 21.16
N SER A 834 -6.33 -3.46 22.39
CA SER A 834 -7.25 -3.68 23.51
C SER A 834 -7.18 -2.56 24.55
N VAL A 835 -8.34 -2.20 25.10
CA VAL A 835 -8.47 -1.21 26.18
C VAL A 835 -7.70 -1.68 27.41
N ILE A 836 -6.90 -0.79 27.99
CA ILE A 836 -6.17 -1.04 29.23
C ILE A 836 -7.11 -0.69 30.38
N LYS A 837 -7.46 -1.69 31.20
CA LYS A 837 -8.36 -1.51 32.35
C LYS A 837 -7.65 -0.74 33.46
N ARG A 838 -8.36 0.17 34.13
CA ARG A 838 -7.81 0.96 35.23
C ARG A 838 -7.66 0.08 36.47
N THR A 839 -6.42 -0.33 36.77
CA THR A 839 -6.08 -1.04 38.01
C THR A 839 -5.15 -0.21 38.88
N THR A 840 -5.16 -0.48 40.19
CA THR A 840 -4.32 0.23 41.18
C THR A 840 -2.91 -0.36 41.29
N THR A 841 -2.65 -1.53 40.71
CA THR A 841 -1.41 -2.30 40.90
C THR A 841 -0.58 -2.50 39.63
N GLN A 842 -1.18 -2.49 38.44
CA GLN A 842 -0.44 -2.72 37.19
C GLN A 842 0.48 -1.53 36.88
N THR A 843 1.73 -1.84 36.58
CA THR A 843 2.79 -0.90 36.24
C THR A 843 2.85 -0.60 34.75
N LEU A 844 3.48 0.51 34.36
CA LEU A 844 3.67 0.92 32.98
C LEU A 844 4.43 -0.13 32.15
N LEU A 845 5.40 -0.84 32.76
CA LEU A 845 6.09 -1.95 32.10
C LEU A 845 5.12 -3.09 31.71
N GLU A 846 4.22 -3.46 32.62
CA GLU A 846 3.19 -4.49 32.40
C GLU A 846 2.05 -4.00 31.48
N MET A 847 1.85 -2.69 31.34
CA MET A 847 0.93 -2.11 30.35
C MET A 847 1.53 -2.08 28.93
N LEU A 848 2.86 -2.09 28.80
CA LEU A 848 3.58 -1.99 27.52
C LEU A 848 4.03 -3.34 26.93
N GLN A 849 4.06 -4.43 27.70
CA GLN A 849 4.55 -5.73 27.23
C GLN A 849 3.46 -6.60 26.56
N PRO A 850 3.55 -6.90 25.24
CA PRO A 850 2.90 -8.08 24.68
C PRO A 850 3.67 -9.34 25.12
N ALA A 851 2.96 -10.43 25.41
CA ALA A 851 3.53 -11.61 26.08
C ALA A 851 4.74 -12.27 25.37
N TYR A 852 4.91 -12.08 24.06
CA TYR A 852 6.04 -12.62 23.28
C TYR A 852 6.42 -11.68 22.12
N SER A 853 7.55 -10.96 22.21
CA SER A 853 8.23 -10.29 21.08
C SER A 853 9.64 -9.79 21.47
N PRO A 854 10.63 -9.80 20.57
CA PRO A 854 11.99 -9.28 20.82
C PRO A 854 12.07 -7.73 20.71
N PRO A 855 13.06 -7.07 21.37
CA PRO A 855 13.01 -5.64 21.67
C PRO A 855 13.51 -4.68 20.56
N ALA A 856 13.86 -5.16 19.36
CA ALA A 856 14.66 -4.38 18.41
C ALA A 856 13.95 -3.17 17.75
N TYR A 857 12.62 -3.25 17.56
CA TYR A 857 11.83 -2.24 16.83
C TYR A 857 10.40 -2.12 17.40
N VAL A 858 10.26 -1.84 18.69
CA VAL A 858 8.95 -1.64 19.34
C VAL A 858 8.70 -0.14 19.56
N ASN A 859 7.67 0.42 18.92
CA ASN A 859 7.10 1.69 19.34
C ASN A 859 6.36 1.48 20.67
N TYR A 860 6.87 2.05 21.76
CA TYR A 860 6.18 2.05 23.05
C TYR A 860 5.15 3.19 23.07
N GLY A 861 3.86 2.85 23.25
CA GLY A 861 2.81 3.85 23.22
C GLY A 861 1.40 3.31 23.33
N PHE A 862 0.46 4.23 23.48
CA PHE A 862 -0.97 3.98 23.65
C PHE A 862 -1.81 4.92 22.78
N TYR A 863 -2.95 4.41 22.32
CA TYR A 863 -4.05 5.28 21.92
C TYR A 863 -4.76 5.80 23.16
N TYR A 864 -5.13 7.08 23.18
CA TYR A 864 -5.96 7.69 24.20
C TYR A 864 -7.28 8.19 23.63
N GLU A 865 -8.30 8.25 24.48
CA GLU A 865 -9.58 8.87 24.20
C GLU A 865 -10.07 9.60 25.45
N VAL A 866 -10.78 10.72 25.25
CA VAL A 866 -11.39 11.53 26.31
C VAL A 866 -12.86 11.13 26.41
N LEU A 867 -13.29 10.75 27.60
CA LEU A 867 -14.64 10.27 27.88
C LEU A 867 -15.54 11.39 28.43
N ASP A 868 -16.83 11.37 28.04
CA ASP A 868 -17.84 12.24 28.64
C ASP A 868 -18.03 11.94 30.14
N THR A 869 -17.97 10.67 30.52
CA THR A 869 -18.17 10.15 31.89
C THR A 869 -16.88 9.55 32.47
N SER A 870 -16.78 9.49 33.80
CA SER A 870 -15.65 8.84 34.49
C SER A 870 -15.43 7.40 34.03
N ILE A 871 -14.17 7.00 33.83
CA ILE A 871 -13.78 5.61 33.53
C ILE A 871 -14.26 4.64 34.61
N ALA A 872 -14.30 5.06 35.88
CA ALA A 872 -14.79 4.24 36.99
C ALA A 872 -16.31 3.97 36.90
N ASP A 873 -17.08 4.88 36.31
CA ASP A 873 -18.51 4.69 36.05
C ASP A 873 -18.81 3.81 34.84
N LEU A 874 -17.82 3.67 33.94
CA LEU A 874 -17.90 2.94 32.69
C LEU A 874 -17.42 1.49 32.86
N GLU A 875 -16.36 1.24 33.63
CA GLU A 875 -15.86 -0.11 33.91
C GLU A 875 -16.73 -0.91 34.90
N THR A 876 -17.57 -0.24 35.69
CA THR A 876 -18.47 -0.88 36.68
C THR A 876 -19.79 -1.37 36.08
N LYS A 877 -20.11 -1.00 34.83
CA LYS A 877 -21.42 -1.25 34.21
C LYS A 877 -21.29 -1.83 32.80
N ASN A 878 -21.76 -3.06 32.61
CA ASN A 878 -21.91 -3.68 31.31
C ASN A 878 -23.03 -3.00 30.51
N PHE A 879 -22.80 -2.81 29.21
CA PHE A 879 -23.78 -2.32 28.24
C PHE A 879 -24.30 -3.48 27.39
N PHE A 880 -25.61 -3.58 27.23
CA PHE A 880 -26.27 -4.58 26.38
C PHE A 880 -27.18 -3.88 25.39
N GLN A 881 -27.03 -4.25 24.11
CA GLN A 881 -27.97 -3.91 23.06
C GLN A 881 -28.82 -5.16 22.78
N VAL A 882 -30.14 -5.05 23.00
CA VAL A 882 -31.07 -6.18 22.86
C VAL A 882 -32.08 -5.89 21.75
N PHE A 883 -32.20 -6.78 20.78
CA PHE A 883 -33.18 -6.69 19.70
C PHE A 883 -34.53 -7.25 20.17
N TRP A 884 -35.49 -6.38 20.41
CA TRP A 884 -36.86 -6.74 20.72
C TRP A 884 -37.66 -7.01 19.44
N ILE A 885 -38.28 -8.19 19.35
CA ILE A 885 -39.05 -8.66 18.17
C ILE A 885 -40.52 -9.00 18.49
N GLY A 886 -40.96 -8.77 19.73
CA GLY A 886 -42.37 -8.89 20.14
C GLY A 886 -43.00 -10.25 19.83
N ASN A 887 -44.27 -10.21 19.39
CA ASN A 887 -45.08 -11.38 19.05
C ASN A 887 -45.10 -11.68 17.52
N MET A 888 -44.75 -10.72 16.67
CA MET A 888 -44.65 -10.87 15.21
C MET A 888 -43.26 -10.48 14.71
N ILE A 889 -42.62 -11.37 13.95
CA ILE A 889 -41.21 -11.27 13.56
C ILE A 889 -41.08 -10.35 12.33
N LYS A 890 -41.36 -9.06 12.55
CA LYS A 890 -41.56 -8.06 11.50
C LYS A 890 -40.96 -6.70 11.84
N GLU A 891 -40.94 -6.34 13.13
CA GLU A 891 -40.40 -5.10 13.63
C GLU A 891 -39.20 -5.43 14.56
N LYS A 892 -38.12 -4.67 14.44
CA LYS A 892 -36.93 -4.74 15.31
C LYS A 892 -36.85 -3.44 16.09
N GLU A 893 -37.18 -3.47 17.38
CA GLU A 893 -36.86 -2.37 18.29
C GLU A 893 -35.50 -2.65 18.96
N VAL A 894 -34.67 -1.62 19.14
CA VAL A 894 -33.32 -1.75 19.71
C VAL A 894 -33.34 -1.18 21.13
N ILE A 895 -33.12 -2.04 22.11
CA ILE A 895 -33.22 -1.70 23.53
C ILE A 895 -31.83 -1.70 24.17
N ASP A 896 -31.28 -0.51 24.33
CA ASP A 896 -30.01 -0.28 25.03
C ASP A 896 -30.20 -0.30 26.56
N ILE A 897 -29.41 -1.11 27.27
CA ILE A 897 -29.49 -1.31 28.72
C ILE A 897 -28.09 -1.24 29.36
N ARG A 898 -28.00 -0.69 30.57
CA ARG A 898 -26.77 -0.66 31.38
C ARG A 898 -27.03 -1.27 32.75
N LEU A 899 -26.24 -2.26 33.14
CA LEU A 899 -26.36 -2.96 34.43
C LEU A 899 -25.01 -3.12 35.12
N GLN A 900 -25.02 -3.22 36.45
CA GLN A 900 -23.82 -3.51 37.23
C GLN A 900 -23.26 -4.90 36.88
N ASN A 901 -21.93 -5.05 36.88
CA ASN A 901 -21.26 -6.27 36.42
C ASN A 901 -21.62 -7.55 37.20
N ASN A 902 -22.21 -7.41 38.40
CA ASN A 902 -22.68 -8.51 39.26
C ASN A 902 -24.18 -8.83 39.12
N ALA A 903 -24.90 -8.19 38.20
CA ALA A 903 -26.32 -8.41 37.97
C ALA A 903 -26.62 -9.81 37.39
N VAL A 904 -27.89 -10.22 37.46
CA VAL A 904 -28.41 -11.46 36.87
C VAL A 904 -29.34 -11.18 35.68
N ILE A 905 -29.56 -12.17 34.81
CA ILE A 905 -30.41 -12.03 33.62
C ILE A 905 -31.85 -11.59 33.97
N SER A 906 -32.37 -11.92 35.15
CA SER A 906 -33.68 -11.41 35.60
C SER A 906 -33.72 -9.91 35.92
N GLU A 907 -32.57 -9.24 36.05
CA GLU A 907 -32.50 -7.77 36.08
C GLU A 907 -32.48 -7.21 34.65
N LEU A 908 -31.74 -7.82 33.73
CA LEU A 908 -31.77 -7.48 32.30
C LEU A 908 -33.20 -7.59 31.73
N MET A 909 -33.90 -8.68 32.03
CA MET A 909 -35.31 -8.84 31.66
C MET A 909 -36.24 -7.82 32.32
N LYS A 910 -35.96 -7.34 33.54
CA LYS A 910 -36.75 -6.26 34.17
C LYS A 910 -36.52 -4.91 33.49
N GLU A 911 -35.29 -4.58 33.10
CA GLU A 911 -35.02 -3.34 32.36
C GLU A 911 -35.60 -3.35 30.94
N ILE A 912 -35.67 -4.52 30.28
CA ILE A 912 -36.45 -4.71 29.05
C ILE A 912 -37.93 -4.41 29.34
N LEU A 913 -38.53 -5.07 30.34
CA LEU A 913 -39.95 -4.95 30.70
C LEU A 913 -40.38 -3.53 31.14
N LYS A 914 -39.46 -2.66 31.54
CA LYS A 914 -39.75 -1.23 31.80
C LYS A 914 -39.92 -0.39 30.53
N LYS A 915 -39.36 -0.85 29.40
CA LYS A 915 -39.29 -0.09 28.14
C LYS A 915 -40.34 -0.55 27.12
N ILE A 916 -40.76 -1.80 27.17
CA ILE A 916 -41.76 -2.40 26.26
C ILE A 916 -43.18 -2.42 26.85
N THR A 917 -44.17 -2.57 25.97
CA THR A 917 -45.55 -2.94 26.35
C THR A 917 -45.84 -4.36 25.86
N LEU A 918 -46.35 -5.23 26.75
CA LEU A 918 -46.72 -6.61 26.40
C LEU A 918 -48.15 -6.70 25.85
N SER A 919 -48.44 -7.73 25.04
CA SER A 919 -49.78 -7.99 24.48
C SER A 919 -50.80 -8.45 25.53
N SER A 920 -50.35 -9.00 26.67
CA SER A 920 -51.20 -9.42 27.78
C SER A 920 -50.47 -9.31 29.13
N PRO A 921 -51.17 -9.02 30.25
CA PRO A 921 -50.61 -9.14 31.61
C PRO A 921 -50.16 -10.56 31.99
N SER A 922 -50.60 -11.59 31.26
CA SER A 922 -50.18 -12.99 31.44
C SER A 922 -48.98 -13.40 30.56
N SER A 923 -48.51 -12.52 29.68
CA SER A 923 -47.40 -12.81 28.78
C SER A 923 -46.07 -12.94 29.53
N ARG A 924 -45.17 -13.74 28.96
CA ARG A 924 -43.80 -13.92 29.43
C ARG A 924 -42.85 -13.50 28.31
N ILE A 925 -41.67 -12.98 28.67
CA ILE A 925 -40.60 -12.75 27.70
C ILE A 925 -39.55 -13.86 27.77
N ARG A 926 -38.88 -14.11 26.64
CA ARG A 926 -37.68 -14.95 26.52
C ARG A 926 -36.52 -14.06 26.05
N LEU A 927 -35.34 -14.23 26.64
CA LEU A 927 -34.06 -13.69 26.15
C LEU A 927 -33.22 -14.85 25.61
N PHE A 928 -32.64 -14.70 24.42
CA PHE A 928 -31.83 -15.73 23.77
C PHE A 928 -30.68 -15.13 22.96
N GLU A 929 -29.57 -15.87 22.84
CA GLU A 929 -28.45 -15.50 21.96
C GLU A 929 -28.58 -16.16 20.58
N VAL A 930 -28.30 -15.37 19.55
CA VAL A 930 -28.21 -15.80 18.16
C VAL A 930 -26.77 -15.68 17.68
N TYR A 931 -26.29 -16.73 17.03
CA TYR A 931 -24.98 -16.82 16.39
C TYR A 931 -25.13 -17.49 15.02
N HIS A 932 -24.53 -16.92 13.97
CA HIS A 932 -24.68 -17.36 12.58
C HIS A 932 -26.15 -17.61 12.16
N ASN A 933 -27.06 -16.70 12.53
CA ASN A 933 -28.50 -16.79 12.26
C ASN A 933 -29.19 -18.06 12.80
N LYS A 934 -28.61 -18.71 13.83
CA LYS A 934 -29.24 -19.76 14.65
C LYS A 934 -29.30 -19.32 16.12
N ILE A 935 -30.39 -19.65 16.81
CA ILE A 935 -30.44 -19.61 18.27
C ILE A 935 -29.41 -20.62 18.78
N GLN A 936 -28.58 -20.23 19.75
CA GLN A 936 -27.65 -21.14 20.44
C GLN A 936 -28.16 -21.52 21.82
N LYS A 937 -28.73 -20.54 22.56
CA LYS A 937 -29.10 -20.70 23.97
C LYS A 937 -30.20 -19.71 24.38
N ASP A 938 -31.15 -20.19 25.19
CA ASP A 938 -32.06 -19.35 25.97
C ASP A 938 -31.44 -19.06 27.35
N TYR A 939 -31.56 -17.83 27.86
CA TYR A 939 -31.04 -17.50 29.20
C TYR A 939 -32.10 -17.66 30.28
N VAL A 940 -31.70 -18.25 31.41
CA VAL A 940 -32.53 -18.38 32.61
C VAL A 940 -32.25 -17.21 33.56
N GLY A 941 -33.31 -16.63 34.15
CA GLY A 941 -33.22 -15.39 34.95
C GLY A 941 -32.30 -15.40 36.19
N ASN A 942 -31.79 -16.57 36.60
CA ASN A 942 -30.86 -16.72 37.72
C ASN A 942 -29.38 -16.75 37.28
N GLU A 943 -29.10 -16.77 35.97
CA GLU A 943 -27.73 -16.70 35.46
C GLU A 943 -27.12 -15.30 35.67
N PRO A 944 -25.80 -15.18 35.90
CA PRO A 944 -25.12 -13.89 35.91
C PRO A 944 -25.09 -13.29 34.50
N ILE A 945 -25.15 -11.97 34.36
CA ILE A 945 -25.05 -11.31 33.04
C ILE A 945 -23.71 -11.61 32.33
N GLY A 946 -22.68 -11.99 33.08
CA GLY A 946 -21.38 -12.45 32.54
C GLY A 946 -21.40 -13.85 31.91
N SER A 947 -22.55 -14.54 31.82
CA SER A 947 -22.71 -15.75 30.98
C SER A 947 -23.06 -15.42 29.52
N ILE A 948 -23.23 -14.13 29.18
CA ILE A 948 -23.39 -13.63 27.81
C ILE A 948 -22.00 -13.48 27.18
N GLN A 949 -21.82 -14.00 25.95
CA GLN A 949 -20.57 -13.82 25.21
C GLN A 949 -20.48 -12.39 24.64
N GLU A 950 -19.31 -11.79 24.64
CA GLU A 950 -19.10 -10.41 24.16
C GLU A 950 -19.41 -10.23 22.66
N SER A 951 -19.44 -11.32 21.89
CA SER A 951 -19.84 -11.39 20.48
C SER A 951 -21.27 -11.93 20.23
N ALA A 952 -22.08 -12.16 21.27
CA ALA A 952 -23.43 -12.70 21.11
C ALA A 952 -24.44 -11.62 20.68
N THR A 953 -25.27 -11.93 19.67
CA THR A 953 -26.41 -11.05 19.32
C THR A 953 -27.61 -11.42 20.18
N LEU A 954 -28.01 -10.52 21.09
CA LEU A 954 -29.12 -10.76 22.02
C LEU A 954 -30.48 -10.41 21.40
N TYR A 955 -31.40 -11.38 21.42
CA TYR A 955 -32.79 -11.18 21.03
C TYR A 955 -33.72 -11.40 22.23
N ALA A 956 -34.77 -10.57 22.31
CA ALA A 956 -35.84 -10.71 23.27
C ALA A 956 -37.20 -10.73 22.55
N GLU A 957 -38.09 -11.62 22.97
CA GLU A 957 -39.41 -11.79 22.37
C GLU A 957 -40.51 -12.06 23.40
N GLU A 958 -41.75 -11.82 22.99
CA GLU A 958 -42.93 -12.25 23.74
C GLU A 958 -43.21 -13.73 23.41
N VAL A 959 -43.23 -14.58 24.43
CA VAL A 959 -43.40 -16.03 24.27
C VAL A 959 -44.81 -16.31 23.72
N PRO A 960 -44.95 -16.92 22.52
CA PRO A 960 -46.25 -17.11 21.89
C PRO A 960 -47.20 -17.97 22.72
N LEU A 961 -48.51 -17.67 22.65
CA LEU A 961 -49.55 -18.44 23.36
C LEU A 961 -49.55 -19.93 23.01
N ASP A 962 -49.21 -20.29 21.76
CA ASP A 962 -49.02 -21.68 21.31
C ASP A 962 -47.91 -22.43 22.07
N GLU A 963 -46.91 -21.71 22.59
CA GLU A 963 -45.83 -22.29 23.40
C GLU A 963 -46.23 -22.44 24.88
N ILE A 964 -47.14 -21.58 25.36
CA ILE A 964 -47.66 -21.60 26.72
C ILE A 964 -48.73 -22.70 26.91
N VAL A 965 -49.44 -23.07 25.84
CA VAL A 965 -50.50 -24.11 25.84
C VAL A 965 -50.04 -25.38 25.08
N ILE A 966 -48.73 -25.63 25.04
CA ILE A 966 -48.14 -26.82 24.40
C ILE A 966 -48.62 -28.11 25.09
N ASN A 967 -49.16 -29.06 24.33
CA ASN A 967 -49.61 -30.35 24.88
C ASN A 967 -48.50 -31.42 24.82
N GLN A 968 -48.65 -32.53 25.55
CA GLN A 968 -47.61 -33.57 25.70
C GLN A 968 -47.25 -34.32 24.40
N PHE A 969 -47.99 -34.11 23.30
CA PHE A 969 -47.72 -34.68 21.99
C PHE A 969 -47.26 -33.63 20.96
N ASP A 970 -47.34 -32.34 21.30
CA ASP A 970 -46.83 -31.25 20.46
C ASP A 970 -45.30 -31.17 20.55
N ARG A 971 -44.66 -30.59 19.52
CA ARG A 971 -43.20 -30.50 19.44
C ARG A 971 -42.72 -29.09 19.15
N MET A 972 -41.79 -28.61 19.97
CA MET A 972 -41.06 -27.38 19.69
C MET A 972 -39.94 -27.66 18.68
N ILE A 973 -39.81 -26.78 17.68
CA ILE A 973 -38.73 -26.79 16.68
C ILE A 973 -38.16 -25.38 16.51
N GLN A 974 -36.88 -25.28 16.16
CA GLN A 974 -36.27 -24.01 15.77
C GLN A 974 -36.46 -23.78 14.27
N VAL A 975 -36.91 -22.59 13.92
CA VAL A 975 -37.07 -22.12 12.55
C VAL A 975 -35.86 -21.26 12.17
N CYS A 976 -35.35 -21.45 10.95
CA CYS A 976 -34.27 -20.66 10.37
C CYS A 976 -34.61 -20.32 8.91
N HIS A 977 -34.00 -19.25 8.39
CA HIS A 977 -34.22 -18.78 7.01
C HIS A 977 -32.95 -18.98 6.21
N PHE A 978 -33.06 -19.41 4.96
CA PHE A 978 -31.92 -19.63 4.06
C PHE A 978 -32.27 -19.25 2.62
N THR A 979 -31.29 -19.29 1.72
CA THR A 979 -31.51 -19.07 0.28
C THR A 979 -30.74 -20.14 -0.48
N GLN A 980 -31.47 -21.08 -1.10
CA GLN A 980 -30.97 -22.23 -1.88
C GLN A 980 -30.18 -23.27 -1.07
N ASP A 981 -29.15 -22.86 -0.35
CA ASP A 981 -28.29 -23.74 0.48
C ASP A 981 -28.57 -23.50 1.98
N PRO A 982 -28.82 -24.54 2.80
CA PRO A 982 -28.97 -24.43 4.25
C PRO A 982 -27.81 -23.78 5.02
N ILE A 983 -26.62 -23.65 4.41
CA ILE A 983 -25.47 -22.91 4.94
C ILE A 983 -25.64 -21.40 4.72
N CYS A 984 -26.36 -20.96 3.68
CA CYS A 984 -26.58 -19.55 3.32
C CYS A 984 -27.64 -18.82 4.17
N LEU A 985 -27.61 -19.08 5.49
CA LEU A 985 -28.58 -18.60 6.48
C LEU A 985 -28.73 -17.07 6.50
N HIS A 986 -29.94 -16.62 6.84
CA HIS A 986 -30.33 -15.21 7.01
C HIS A 986 -31.57 -15.07 7.93
N GLY A 987 -32.17 -13.89 7.95
CA GLY A 987 -33.41 -13.61 8.70
C GLY A 987 -33.21 -13.51 10.21
N ILE A 988 -34.28 -13.74 10.98
CA ILE A 988 -34.25 -13.82 12.44
C ILE A 988 -34.74 -15.22 12.83
N PRO A 989 -33.91 -16.10 13.41
CA PRO A 989 -34.35 -17.42 13.84
C PRO A 989 -35.31 -17.32 15.04
N PHE A 990 -36.25 -18.25 15.14
CA PHE A 990 -37.29 -18.23 16.17
C PHE A 990 -37.73 -19.65 16.52
N LYS A 991 -38.42 -19.83 17.65
CA LYS A 991 -39.04 -21.12 17.99
C LYS A 991 -40.50 -21.18 17.53
N PHE A 992 -40.92 -22.37 17.12
CA PHE A 992 -42.27 -22.65 16.65
C PHE A 992 -42.76 -24.00 17.20
N VAL A 993 -44.08 -24.16 17.33
CA VAL A 993 -44.71 -25.37 17.88
C VAL A 993 -45.46 -26.11 16.77
N ILE A 994 -44.94 -27.27 16.37
CA ILE A 994 -45.65 -28.24 15.53
C ILE A 994 -46.70 -28.91 16.41
N LYS A 995 -47.97 -28.82 16.03
CA LYS A 995 -49.07 -29.43 16.80
C LYS A 995 -49.35 -30.85 16.35
N ASN A 996 -49.73 -31.73 17.27
CA ASN A 996 -49.98 -33.13 16.95
C ASN A 996 -51.25 -33.29 16.10
N GLY A 997 -51.12 -33.94 14.93
CA GLY A 997 -52.22 -34.13 13.99
C GLY A 997 -52.60 -32.89 13.17
N GLU A 998 -51.80 -31.81 13.25
CA GLU A 998 -52.00 -30.60 12.45
C GLU A 998 -51.56 -30.84 10.99
N LYS A 999 -52.41 -30.47 10.02
CA LYS A 999 -52.07 -30.49 8.61
C LYS A 999 -51.10 -29.36 8.25
N PHE A 1000 -50.24 -29.62 7.27
CA PHE A 1000 -49.24 -28.65 6.85
C PHE A 1000 -49.83 -27.33 6.33
N ALA A 1001 -51.03 -27.36 5.72
CA ALA A 1001 -51.80 -26.16 5.39
C ALA A 1001 -52.07 -25.25 6.62
N ASP A 1002 -52.48 -25.83 7.75
CA ASP A 1002 -52.77 -25.09 8.99
C ASP A 1002 -51.46 -24.60 9.65
N THR A 1003 -50.41 -25.41 9.62
CA THR A 1003 -49.06 -25.01 10.05
C THR A 1003 -48.56 -23.81 9.23
N LYS A 1004 -48.76 -23.80 7.89
CA LYS A 1004 -48.40 -22.67 7.01
C LYS A 1004 -49.14 -21.39 7.39
N ILE A 1005 -50.44 -21.46 7.73
CA ILE A 1005 -51.22 -20.30 8.19
C ILE A 1005 -50.63 -19.73 9.49
N ARG A 1006 -50.27 -20.59 10.45
CA ARG A 1006 -49.63 -20.17 11.72
C ARG A 1006 -48.23 -19.57 11.51
N LEU A 1007 -47.41 -20.17 10.63
CA LEU A 1007 -46.10 -19.62 10.25
C LEU A 1007 -46.22 -18.23 9.60
N ARG A 1008 -47.13 -18.08 8.63
CA ARG A 1008 -47.43 -16.81 7.96
C ARG A 1008 -47.82 -15.71 8.95
N HIS A 1009 -48.67 -16.04 9.93
CA HIS A 1009 -49.08 -15.12 10.99
C HIS A 1009 -47.90 -14.71 11.88
N ARG A 1010 -47.08 -15.68 12.33
CA ARG A 1010 -45.90 -15.42 13.18
C ARG A 1010 -44.84 -14.55 12.49
N LEU A 1011 -44.68 -14.68 11.18
CA LEU A 1011 -43.81 -13.83 10.34
C LEU A 1011 -44.44 -12.48 9.99
N GLY A 1012 -45.73 -12.24 10.30
CA GLY A 1012 -46.45 -11.01 9.94
C GLY A 1012 -46.51 -10.74 8.43
N MET A 1013 -46.36 -11.77 7.59
CA MET A 1013 -46.24 -11.67 6.14
C MET A 1013 -47.61 -11.69 5.44
N ASN A 1014 -47.69 -11.00 4.30
CA ASN A 1014 -48.84 -11.09 3.39
C ASN A 1014 -48.77 -12.38 2.54
N GLU A 1015 -49.91 -12.80 1.98
CA GLU A 1015 -50.02 -14.05 1.20
C GLU A 1015 -49.17 -14.04 -0.08
N LYS A 1016 -48.98 -12.88 -0.73
CA LYS A 1016 -48.22 -12.73 -1.98
C LYS A 1016 -46.69 -12.81 -1.78
N ASP A 1017 -46.21 -12.60 -0.56
CA ASP A 1017 -44.80 -12.82 -0.19
C ASP A 1017 -44.57 -14.18 0.46
N PHE A 1018 -45.49 -14.65 1.31
CA PHE A 1018 -45.37 -15.98 1.94
C PHE A 1018 -45.47 -17.12 0.92
N SER A 1019 -46.29 -16.99 -0.13
CA SER A 1019 -46.39 -17.96 -1.25
C SER A 1019 -45.11 -18.15 -2.07
N LYS A 1020 -44.04 -17.38 -1.80
CA LYS A 1020 -42.72 -17.53 -2.42
C LYS A 1020 -41.73 -18.30 -1.55
N ILE A 1021 -42.10 -18.62 -0.31
CA ILE A 1021 -41.25 -19.33 0.64
C ILE A 1021 -41.45 -20.83 0.44
N LYS A 1022 -40.38 -21.55 0.12
CA LYS A 1022 -40.37 -23.01 0.21
C LYS A 1022 -40.03 -23.41 1.63
N ILE A 1023 -40.65 -24.48 2.12
CA ILE A 1023 -40.49 -24.93 3.51
C ILE A 1023 -39.91 -26.34 3.49
N ALA A 1024 -38.90 -26.58 4.31
CA ALA A 1024 -38.18 -27.84 4.41
C ALA A 1024 -37.85 -28.22 5.85
N ILE A 1025 -37.55 -29.48 6.11
CA ILE A 1025 -36.80 -29.91 7.28
C ILE A 1025 -35.31 -29.99 6.91
N ILE A 1026 -34.47 -29.34 7.72
CA ILE A 1026 -33.01 -29.37 7.61
C ILE A 1026 -32.51 -30.26 8.76
N PRO A 1027 -31.92 -31.44 8.48
CA PRO A 1027 -31.37 -32.29 9.53
C PRO A 1027 -30.21 -31.61 10.29
N GLY A 1028 -30.03 -31.95 11.56
CA GLY A 1028 -28.97 -31.36 12.40
C GLY A 1028 -27.53 -31.66 11.94
N THR A 1029 -27.33 -32.67 11.10
CA THR A 1029 -26.01 -33.11 10.63
C THR A 1029 -25.45 -32.24 9.49
N LEU A 1030 -24.14 -31.94 9.54
CA LEU A 1030 -23.48 -31.21 8.45
C LEU A 1030 -23.63 -31.95 7.10
N TYR A 1031 -23.81 -31.15 6.03
CA TYR A 1031 -23.95 -31.59 4.64
C TYR A 1031 -25.20 -32.44 4.30
N ALA A 1032 -26.19 -32.53 5.20
CA ALA A 1032 -27.48 -33.13 4.87
C ALA A 1032 -28.29 -32.25 3.89
N LYS A 1033 -28.93 -32.87 2.89
CA LYS A 1033 -29.84 -32.16 1.98
C LYS A 1033 -31.18 -31.85 2.67
N PRO A 1034 -31.79 -30.66 2.45
CA PRO A 1034 -33.08 -30.32 3.02
C PRO A 1034 -34.22 -31.13 2.39
N GLU A 1035 -35.16 -31.61 3.21
CA GLU A 1035 -36.38 -32.31 2.77
C GLU A 1035 -37.51 -31.29 2.62
N TYR A 1036 -37.84 -30.91 1.38
CA TYR A 1036 -38.92 -29.96 1.06
C TYR A 1036 -40.31 -30.60 1.07
N PHE A 1037 -41.36 -29.80 1.32
CA PHE A 1037 -42.74 -30.25 1.37
C PHE A 1037 -43.65 -29.48 0.40
N ASP A 1038 -44.10 -30.17 -0.66
CA ASP A 1038 -45.05 -29.64 -1.65
C ASP A 1038 -46.51 -30.11 -1.41
N ASP A 1039 -46.73 -31.12 -0.56
CA ASP A 1039 -48.06 -31.67 -0.22
C ASP A 1039 -48.61 -31.03 1.07
N GLU A 1040 -49.83 -30.49 0.98
CA GLU A 1040 -50.52 -29.75 2.04
C GLU A 1040 -51.22 -30.65 3.08
N ASP A 1041 -51.47 -31.92 2.74
CA ASP A 1041 -52.11 -32.90 3.62
C ASP A 1041 -51.13 -33.63 4.57
N ILE A 1042 -49.82 -33.37 4.44
CA ILE A 1042 -48.78 -33.90 5.33
C ILE A 1042 -49.04 -33.47 6.79
N ILE A 1043 -48.86 -34.40 7.73
CA ILE A 1043 -48.87 -34.14 9.18
C ILE A 1043 -47.41 -34.12 9.67
N LEU A 1044 -46.89 -32.94 10.02
CA LEU A 1044 -45.48 -32.78 10.41
C LEU A 1044 -45.12 -33.51 11.71
N SER A 1045 -46.07 -33.72 12.62
CA SER A 1045 -45.83 -34.44 13.89
C SER A 1045 -45.60 -35.94 13.72
N GLU A 1046 -45.94 -36.52 12.56
CA GLU A 1046 -45.71 -37.94 12.25
C GLU A 1046 -44.30 -38.21 11.67
N LYS A 1047 -43.56 -37.16 11.29
CA LYS A 1047 -42.18 -37.26 10.81
C LYS A 1047 -41.20 -37.55 11.96
N LYS A 1048 -40.20 -38.41 11.71
CA LYS A 1048 -39.13 -38.75 12.66
C LYS A 1048 -38.07 -37.64 12.77
N LEU A 1049 -38.45 -36.50 13.31
CA LEU A 1049 -37.55 -35.40 13.65
C LEU A 1049 -36.60 -35.76 14.81
N LEU A 1050 -35.35 -35.33 14.74
CA LEU A 1050 -34.37 -35.28 15.83
C LEU A 1050 -34.43 -33.92 16.56
N ASN A 1051 -33.78 -33.81 17.72
CA ASN A 1051 -33.79 -32.56 18.51
C ASN A 1051 -32.88 -31.47 17.91
N GLU A 1052 -32.02 -31.84 16.97
CA GLU A 1052 -31.07 -30.96 16.27
C GLU A 1052 -31.60 -30.50 14.90
N ASP A 1053 -32.76 -30.99 14.48
CA ASP A 1053 -33.37 -30.66 13.18
C ASP A 1053 -34.07 -29.29 13.22
N TYR A 1054 -33.95 -28.55 12.12
CA TYR A 1054 -34.54 -27.21 11.97
C TYR A 1054 -35.66 -27.21 10.95
N LEU A 1055 -36.65 -26.34 11.14
CA LEU A 1055 -37.59 -25.96 10.10
C LEU A 1055 -36.94 -24.86 9.24
N GLY A 1056 -36.63 -25.18 7.99
CA GLY A 1056 -36.01 -24.26 7.04
C GLY A 1056 -37.04 -23.49 6.21
N LEU A 1057 -36.89 -22.17 6.14
CA LEU A 1057 -37.63 -21.28 5.26
C LEU A 1057 -36.70 -20.79 4.14
N ASP A 1058 -36.85 -21.35 2.94
CA ASP A 1058 -36.04 -21.02 1.77
C ASP A 1058 -36.70 -19.90 0.96
N TYR A 1059 -36.04 -18.74 0.93
CA TYR A 1059 -36.42 -17.61 0.09
C TYR A 1059 -35.25 -16.64 -0.10
N VAL A 1060 -35.31 -15.83 -1.15
CA VAL A 1060 -34.33 -14.75 -1.38
C VAL A 1060 -34.56 -13.64 -0.35
N ASN A 1061 -33.56 -13.42 0.52
CA ASN A 1061 -33.58 -12.32 1.48
C ASN A 1061 -33.62 -10.96 0.76
N LYS A 1062 -34.73 -10.23 0.88
CA LYS A 1062 -34.89 -8.89 0.28
C LYS A 1062 -33.92 -7.86 0.85
N THR A 1063 -33.54 -7.97 2.13
CA THR A 1063 -32.59 -7.06 2.78
C THR A 1063 -31.15 -7.30 2.33
N ARG A 1064 -30.84 -8.48 1.75
CA ARG A 1064 -29.51 -8.74 1.16
C ARG A 1064 -29.26 -7.95 -0.12
N TYR A 1065 -30.24 -7.28 -0.74
CA TYR A 1065 -29.99 -6.46 -1.93
C TYR A 1065 -29.10 -5.23 -1.65
N THR A 1066 -28.88 -4.87 -0.38
CA THR A 1066 -27.89 -3.87 0.05
C THR A 1066 -26.62 -4.47 0.67
N GLU A 1067 -26.62 -5.74 1.08
CA GLU A 1067 -25.50 -6.38 1.81
C GLU A 1067 -24.75 -7.43 0.98
N ARG A 1068 -25.33 -7.95 -0.11
CA ARG A 1068 -24.71 -8.98 -0.96
C ARG A 1068 -23.77 -8.42 -2.04
N VAL A 1069 -23.51 -7.11 -1.99
CA VAL A 1069 -22.53 -6.39 -2.84
C VAL A 1069 -21.18 -6.27 -2.13
N GLU A 1070 -21.15 -6.33 -0.79
CA GLU A 1070 -19.96 -6.02 0.04
C GLU A 1070 -19.07 -7.25 0.35
N VAL A 1071 -19.41 -8.46 -0.11
CA VAL A 1071 -18.59 -9.67 0.11
C VAL A 1071 -18.56 -10.58 -1.12
N THR A 1072 -17.76 -10.17 -2.13
CA THR A 1072 -16.91 -10.95 -3.06
C THR A 1072 -16.57 -10.06 -4.25
N ILE A 1073 -15.86 -8.95 -3.99
CA ILE A 1073 -15.29 -8.06 -5.02
C ILE A 1073 -13.87 -7.71 -4.56
N LEU A 1074 -12.97 -7.51 -5.53
CA LEU A 1074 -11.54 -7.46 -5.36
C LEU A 1074 -10.94 -6.43 -6.38
N GLN A 1075 -9.69 -5.93 -6.23
CA GLN A 1075 -8.93 -5.00 -7.15
C GLN A 1075 -9.11 -5.32 -8.64
N LEU A 1076 -9.56 -4.37 -9.45
CA LEU A 1076 -8.95 -4.03 -10.76
C LEU A 1076 -9.53 -2.71 -11.31
N GLN A 1077 -9.78 -1.78 -10.39
CA GLN A 1077 -10.72 -0.67 -10.57
C GLN A 1077 -10.03 0.71 -10.71
N VAL A 1078 -8.70 0.71 -10.91
CA VAL A 1078 -7.91 1.94 -11.16
C VAL A 1078 -7.21 1.85 -12.53
N THR A 1079 -6.54 0.72 -12.81
CA THR A 1079 -5.95 0.39 -14.13
C THR A 1079 -7.03 -0.01 -15.14
N GLY A 1080 -7.73 -1.13 -14.92
CA GLY A 1080 -8.72 -1.69 -15.85
C GLY A 1080 -9.88 -0.77 -16.22
N VAL A 1081 -10.09 0.29 -15.44
CA VAL A 1081 -11.04 1.38 -15.73
C VAL A 1081 -10.44 2.37 -16.71
N LYS A 1082 -9.20 2.83 -16.51
CA LYS A 1082 -8.44 3.65 -17.48
C LYS A 1082 -8.15 2.92 -18.79
N GLU A 1083 -8.07 1.59 -18.78
CA GLU A 1083 -7.63 0.78 -19.93
C GLU A 1083 -8.78 0.24 -20.79
N TRP A 1084 -10.02 0.55 -20.41
CA TRP A 1084 -11.25 0.15 -21.10
C TRP A 1084 -12.05 1.37 -21.62
N ILE A 1085 -11.76 2.57 -21.10
CA ILE A 1085 -12.41 3.87 -21.37
C ILE A 1085 -11.61 4.69 -22.41
#